data_AF-A0A1E3H592-F1
#
_entry.id   AF-A0A1E3H592-F1
#
_cell.length_a   1.000
_cell.length_b   1.000
_cell.length_c   1.000
_cell.angle_alpha   90.00
_cell.angle_beta   90.00
_cell.angle_gamma   90.00
#
_symmetry.space_group_name_H-M   'P 1'
#
loop_
_entity.id
_entity.type
_entity.pdbx_description
1 polymer ?
#
loop_
_entity_poly.entity_id
_entity_poly.type
_entity_poly.pdbx_seq_one_letter_code
_entity_poly.pdbx_strand_id
1 'polypeptide(L)'
;MLALPFPAIGPDIVSIGPFDLGGFALGPFALRWYALAYVGGLMFGWWYLRRMVRTDRLWAGRTRPDEIDIDDLLVWMTAGVVLGGRIGYVLFYDLGAYLAAPSEILKVWHGGMSFHGGLAGTALAMLIFARRRGLSVRTLFDLSAAAVPLGLGLGRIANFINGELWGRVTDVPWAVVFPREAAGWVPRHPSQLYEAALEGVVLMAVLTVLVWKRQALARPGLVTGVFGIGYGLSRIVVEHFRMPDPQVGYLAFDVVTMGMVLSVPMVLIGLAFVLAAPKRRPGRATRPIRTDDPAAGNHAARRADRRADPRGRAVVRRRLHGALPRRSAGRLLHGPRALRRRRRLRDRARDQPDVRRTDRPLVLGEWQKMGAPARVALVELGPGRGTLMADALRAAAVRPDFRRALEVHLVETSARLRARQAEALAGAAPVWHDDIASLPDLPRIVIANEFFDALPVRQYVKTGAGWLERVVGLSQDGESLAFGLGPGRPDPAELPEDAAGAPQGAIVEVARPAAAIMARLAEDAVRHGGAILAIDYGHARSGVGDTLQALRHHAFTDPLAEPGLADLTAHVDFAALARAARGAGAQVDPVTTQGDFLLALGLVERAGTLGAGKDAATQEALRAAVTRLAGNGPGEMGELFKVLVVRGA
;
A
#
# COMPACT_ATOMS: atom_id res chain seq x y z
N MET A 1 -22.92 -48.44 25.02
CA MET A 1 -21.86 -47.54 24.52
C MET A 1 -22.26 -46.11 24.83
N LEU A 2 -21.44 -45.37 25.58
CA LEU A 2 -21.60 -43.92 25.74
C LEU A 2 -21.03 -43.26 24.48
N ALA A 3 -21.87 -42.66 23.66
CA ALA A 3 -21.47 -41.83 22.53
C ALA A 3 -22.10 -40.46 22.68
N LEU A 4 -21.35 -39.42 22.34
CA LEU A 4 -21.84 -38.04 22.39
C LEU A 4 -22.79 -37.80 21.22
N PRO A 5 -23.98 -37.20 21.46
CA PRO A 5 -24.85 -36.78 20.37
C PRO A 5 -24.16 -35.69 19.56
N PHE A 6 -24.35 -35.71 18.24
CA PHE A 6 -23.88 -34.62 17.39
C PHE A 6 -24.60 -33.32 17.77
N PRO A 7 -23.90 -32.17 17.86
CA PRO A 7 -24.52 -30.90 18.21
C PRO A 7 -25.60 -30.53 17.19
N ALA A 8 -26.69 -29.89 17.63
CA ALA A 8 -27.79 -29.46 16.77
C ALA A 8 -27.40 -28.26 15.88
N ILE A 9 -26.45 -28.47 14.97
CA ILE A 9 -25.87 -27.47 14.07
C ILE A 9 -25.90 -28.04 12.65
N GLY A 10 -26.56 -27.34 11.73
CA GLY A 10 -26.60 -27.69 10.31
C GLY A 10 -25.42 -27.10 9.51
N PRO A 11 -25.23 -27.53 8.25
CA PRO A 11 -24.17 -27.02 7.38
C PRO A 11 -24.37 -25.55 6.96
N ASP A 12 -25.62 -25.09 6.97
CA ASP A 12 -26.01 -23.71 6.68
C ASP A 12 -26.17 -22.93 7.99
N ILE A 13 -25.53 -21.76 8.06
CA ILE A 13 -25.65 -20.81 9.17
C ILE A 13 -26.97 -20.07 9.07
N VAL A 14 -27.25 -19.52 7.88
CA VAL A 14 -28.48 -18.80 7.55
C VAL A 14 -28.84 -19.13 6.11
N SER A 15 -30.10 -19.43 5.87
CA SER A 15 -30.67 -19.59 4.53
C SER A 15 -31.78 -18.56 4.35
N ILE A 16 -31.73 -17.77 3.28
CA ILE A 16 -32.71 -16.73 2.95
C ILE A 16 -33.24 -16.98 1.54
N GLY A 17 -34.56 -16.91 1.36
CA GLY A 17 -35.22 -17.13 0.06
C GLY A 17 -36.07 -18.40 0.04
N PRO A 18 -36.60 -18.82 -1.11
CA PRO A 18 -36.23 -18.41 -2.49
C PRO A 18 -36.61 -16.96 -2.85
N PHE A 19 -35.97 -16.41 -3.88
CA PHE A 19 -36.25 -15.07 -4.40
C PHE A 19 -36.84 -15.18 -5.82
N ASP A 20 -37.86 -14.36 -6.12
CA ASP A 20 -38.37 -14.19 -7.48
C ASP A 20 -38.06 -12.75 -7.93
N LEU A 21 -37.25 -12.61 -8.98
CA LEU A 21 -36.83 -11.31 -9.52
C LEU A 21 -37.21 -11.26 -11.00
N GLY A 22 -38.37 -10.68 -11.29
CA GLY A 22 -38.86 -10.50 -12.66
C GLY A 22 -39.14 -11.80 -13.40
N GLY A 23 -39.66 -12.84 -12.71
CA GLY A 23 -39.98 -14.15 -13.29
C GLY A 23 -38.80 -15.14 -13.31
N PHE A 24 -37.65 -14.76 -12.75
CA PHE A 24 -36.53 -15.66 -12.51
C PHE A 24 -36.53 -16.15 -11.06
N ALA A 25 -36.82 -17.45 -10.88
CA ALA A 25 -36.71 -18.12 -9.60
C ALA A 25 -35.23 -18.31 -9.22
N LEU A 26 -34.72 -17.45 -8.34
CA LEU A 26 -33.44 -17.60 -7.69
C LEU A 26 -33.62 -18.51 -6.47
N GLY A 27 -32.86 -19.61 -6.44
CA GLY A 27 -32.84 -20.52 -5.31
C GLY A 27 -32.43 -19.85 -3.98
N PRO A 28 -32.63 -20.52 -2.84
CA PRO A 28 -32.30 -19.96 -1.54
C PRO A 28 -30.80 -19.65 -1.43
N PHE A 29 -30.48 -18.47 -0.90
CA PHE A 29 -29.12 -18.10 -0.56
C PHE A 29 -28.75 -18.68 0.80
N ALA A 30 -27.84 -19.67 0.81
CA ALA A 30 -27.36 -20.32 2.03
C ALA A 30 -25.93 -19.90 2.36
N LEU A 31 -25.75 -19.20 3.49
CA LEU A 31 -24.43 -18.91 4.05
C LEU A 31 -23.92 -20.14 4.80
N ARG A 32 -22.88 -20.79 4.28
CA ARG A 32 -22.31 -22.03 4.84
C ARG A 32 -21.15 -21.79 5.80
N TRP A 33 -20.97 -22.67 6.78
CA TRP A 33 -19.82 -22.64 7.70
C TRP A 33 -18.47 -22.66 6.99
N TYR A 34 -18.39 -23.36 5.87
CA TYR A 34 -17.20 -23.40 5.02
C TYR A 34 -16.80 -22.01 4.49
N ALA A 35 -17.77 -21.21 4.06
CA ALA A 35 -17.51 -19.85 3.59
C ALA A 35 -16.94 -19.00 4.72
N LEU A 36 -17.50 -19.13 5.92
CA LEU A 36 -17.00 -18.41 7.10
C LEU A 36 -15.60 -18.89 7.51
N ALA A 37 -15.30 -20.19 7.43
CA ALA A 37 -13.97 -20.73 7.70
C ALA A 37 -12.92 -20.18 6.72
N TYR A 38 -13.24 -20.09 5.42
CA TYR A 38 -12.36 -19.47 4.42
C TYR A 38 -12.15 -17.98 4.68
N VAL A 39 -13.23 -17.22 4.93
CA VAL A 39 -13.15 -15.78 5.22
C VAL A 39 -12.33 -15.56 6.50
N GLY A 40 -12.61 -16.30 7.57
CA GLY A 40 -11.86 -16.22 8.83
C GLY A 40 -10.38 -16.55 8.66
N GLY A 41 -10.07 -17.63 7.93
CA GLY A 41 -8.70 -18.02 7.61
C GLY A 41 -7.94 -16.96 6.80
N LEU A 42 -8.58 -16.39 5.77
CA LEU A 42 -7.99 -15.32 4.95
C LEU A 42 -7.80 -14.02 5.72
N MET A 43 -8.81 -13.57 6.48
CA MET A 43 -8.75 -12.35 7.28
C MET A 43 -7.67 -12.46 8.37
N PHE A 44 -7.61 -13.59 9.07
CA PHE A 44 -6.56 -13.84 10.04
C PHE A 44 -5.19 -13.90 9.37
N GLY A 45 -5.06 -14.62 8.25
CA GLY A 45 -3.80 -14.72 7.52
C GLY A 45 -3.29 -13.35 7.11
N TRP A 46 -4.15 -12.51 6.53
CA TRP A 46 -3.83 -11.12 6.21
C TRP A 46 -3.36 -10.31 7.41
N TRP A 47 -4.15 -10.32 8.49
CA TRP A 47 -3.81 -9.62 9.73
C TRP A 47 -2.48 -10.10 10.31
N TYR A 48 -2.26 -11.42 10.37
CA TYR A 48 -1.09 -12.02 10.98
C TYR A 48 0.17 -11.79 10.17
N LEU A 49 0.10 -11.90 8.83
CA LEU A 49 1.21 -11.56 7.93
C LEU A 49 1.62 -10.10 8.08
N ARG A 50 0.66 -9.16 8.04
CA ARG A 50 0.94 -7.73 8.26
C ARG A 50 1.56 -7.49 9.63
N ARG A 51 1.04 -8.15 10.68
CA ARG A 51 1.59 -8.04 12.04
C ARG A 51 3.03 -8.55 12.13
N MET A 52 3.37 -9.68 11.49
CA MET A 52 4.75 -10.19 11.44
C MET A 52 5.67 -9.25 10.66
N VAL A 53 5.21 -8.74 9.51
CA VAL A 53 5.99 -7.81 8.69
C VAL A 53 6.24 -6.49 9.40
N ARG A 54 5.26 -5.91 10.09
CA ARG A 54 5.42 -4.67 10.89
C ARG A 54 6.41 -4.79 12.04
N THR A 55 6.67 -6.00 12.55
CA THR A 55 7.41 -6.18 13.80
C THR A 55 8.92 -6.37 13.58
N ASP A 56 9.70 -5.29 13.68
CA ASP A 56 11.15 -5.23 13.39
C ASP A 56 11.99 -6.30 14.08
N ARG A 57 11.72 -6.56 15.36
CA ARG A 57 12.49 -7.53 16.16
C ARG A 57 12.48 -8.95 15.58
N LEU A 58 11.51 -9.30 14.74
CA LEU A 58 11.41 -10.65 14.15
C LEU A 58 12.45 -10.88 13.04
N TRP A 59 13.00 -9.81 12.47
CA TRP A 59 13.75 -9.85 11.20
C TRP A 59 15.27 -9.73 11.38
N ALA A 60 15.75 -9.33 12.56
CA ALA A 60 17.16 -9.16 12.87
C ALA A 60 17.95 -8.35 11.80
N GLY A 61 17.32 -7.29 11.26
CA GLY A 61 17.92 -6.42 10.24
C GLY A 61 17.96 -6.99 8.82
N ARG A 62 17.29 -8.13 8.56
CA ARG A 62 17.13 -8.65 7.19
C ARG A 62 16.03 -7.90 6.44
N THR A 63 16.17 -7.87 5.12
CA THR A 63 15.13 -7.39 4.20
C THR A 63 13.85 -8.20 4.37
N ARG A 64 12.71 -7.49 4.45
CA ARG A 64 11.38 -8.06 4.56
C ARG A 64 10.45 -7.40 3.54
N PRO A 65 9.35 -8.07 3.14
CA PRO A 65 8.30 -7.43 2.33
C PRO A 65 7.71 -6.23 3.08
N ASP A 66 7.15 -5.25 2.36
CA ASP A 66 6.30 -4.23 2.99
C ASP A 66 4.84 -4.73 3.13
N GLU A 67 3.97 -3.95 3.73
CA GLU A 67 2.57 -4.37 3.92
C GLU A 67 1.77 -4.41 2.61
N ILE A 68 2.12 -3.55 1.65
CA ILE A 68 1.49 -3.53 0.34
C ILE A 68 1.86 -4.80 -0.41
N ASP A 69 3.10 -5.28 -0.25
CA ASP A 69 3.53 -6.56 -0.78
C ASP A 69 2.69 -7.71 -0.18
N ILE A 70 2.28 -7.64 1.09
CA ILE A 70 1.39 -8.63 1.70
C ILE A 70 -0.03 -8.56 1.13
N ASP A 71 -0.57 -7.35 0.96
CA ASP A 71 -1.89 -7.15 0.35
C ASP A 71 -1.91 -7.69 -1.09
N ASP A 72 -0.89 -7.35 -1.89
CA ASP A 72 -0.72 -7.86 -3.24
C ASP A 72 -0.51 -9.39 -3.23
N LEU A 73 0.31 -9.91 -2.31
CA LEU A 73 0.59 -11.35 -2.21
C LEU A 73 -0.69 -12.15 -2.01
N LEU A 74 -1.63 -11.70 -1.19
CA LEU A 74 -2.92 -12.39 -0.99
C LEU A 74 -3.76 -12.44 -2.26
N VAL A 75 -3.77 -11.36 -3.05
CA VAL A 75 -4.44 -11.35 -4.36
C VAL A 75 -3.78 -12.36 -5.30
N TRP A 76 -2.44 -12.39 -5.33
CA TRP A 76 -1.67 -13.35 -6.13
C TRP A 76 -1.90 -14.79 -5.70
N MET A 77 -1.90 -15.07 -4.39
CA MET A 77 -2.16 -16.40 -3.85
C MET A 77 -3.59 -16.86 -4.16
N THR A 78 -4.58 -15.97 -4.00
CA THR A 78 -5.99 -16.26 -4.32
C THR A 78 -6.17 -16.56 -5.81
N ALA A 79 -5.59 -15.74 -6.69
CA ALA A 79 -5.58 -16.00 -8.12
C ALA A 79 -4.87 -17.33 -8.45
N GLY A 80 -3.75 -17.62 -7.77
CA GLY A 80 -3.02 -18.88 -7.91
C GLY A 80 -3.84 -20.11 -7.51
N VAL A 81 -4.57 -20.05 -6.39
CA VAL A 81 -5.46 -21.14 -5.95
C VAL A 81 -6.55 -21.37 -7.00
N VAL A 82 -7.23 -20.31 -7.44
CA VAL A 82 -8.37 -20.42 -8.36
C VAL A 82 -7.93 -20.90 -9.74
N LEU A 83 -6.92 -20.25 -10.33
CA LEU A 83 -6.41 -20.61 -11.66
C LEU A 83 -5.75 -21.98 -11.65
N GLY A 84 -4.88 -22.24 -10.66
CA GLY A 84 -4.20 -23.52 -10.53
C GLY A 84 -5.18 -24.66 -10.27
N GLY A 85 -6.16 -24.45 -9.40
CA GLY A 85 -7.17 -25.45 -9.11
C GLY A 85 -8.04 -25.76 -10.32
N ARG A 86 -8.40 -24.73 -11.10
CA ARG A 86 -9.19 -24.93 -12.32
C ARG A 86 -8.40 -25.64 -13.39
N ILE A 87 -7.18 -25.18 -13.69
CA ILE A 87 -6.30 -25.79 -14.70
C ILE A 87 -5.97 -27.23 -14.31
N GLY A 88 -5.64 -27.49 -13.04
CA GLY A 88 -5.36 -28.83 -12.56
C GLY A 88 -6.57 -29.77 -12.69
N TYR A 89 -7.79 -29.27 -12.49
CA TYR A 89 -8.99 -30.09 -12.71
C TYR A 89 -9.16 -30.41 -14.19
N VAL A 90 -9.10 -29.39 -15.05
CA VAL A 90 -9.26 -29.54 -16.51
C VAL A 90 -8.23 -30.52 -17.07
N LEU A 91 -6.95 -30.39 -16.71
CA LEU A 91 -5.90 -31.21 -17.30
C LEU A 91 -5.91 -32.67 -16.84
N PHE A 92 -6.25 -32.92 -15.58
CA PHE A 92 -6.06 -34.24 -14.97
C PHE A 92 -7.34 -35.04 -14.75
N TYR A 93 -8.52 -34.40 -14.78
CA TYR A 93 -9.79 -35.08 -14.49
C TYR A 93 -10.71 -35.19 -15.69
N ASP A 94 -10.81 -34.17 -16.55
CA ASP A 94 -11.79 -34.19 -17.65
C ASP A 94 -11.38 -33.35 -18.87
N LEU A 95 -10.16 -33.56 -19.36
CA LEU A 95 -9.61 -32.78 -20.47
C LEU A 95 -10.48 -32.86 -21.73
N GLY A 96 -11.06 -34.03 -22.02
CA GLY A 96 -11.89 -34.27 -23.19
C GLY A 96 -13.15 -33.40 -23.22
N ALA A 97 -13.90 -33.32 -22.11
CA ALA A 97 -15.11 -32.51 -22.05
C ALA A 97 -14.82 -31.00 -22.21
N TYR A 98 -13.71 -30.51 -21.63
CA TYR A 98 -13.33 -29.10 -21.75
C TYR A 98 -12.77 -28.72 -23.12
N LEU A 99 -12.15 -29.66 -23.85
CA LEU A 99 -11.77 -29.43 -25.25
C LEU A 99 -13.01 -29.33 -26.16
N ALA A 100 -14.06 -30.09 -25.86
CA ALA A 100 -15.33 -30.03 -26.59
C ALA A 100 -16.12 -28.73 -26.30
N ALA A 101 -16.01 -28.19 -25.08
CA ALA A 101 -16.65 -26.93 -24.70
C ALA A 101 -15.70 -25.98 -23.93
N PRO A 102 -14.79 -25.25 -24.62
CA PRO A 102 -13.76 -24.43 -23.98
C PRO A 102 -14.29 -23.32 -23.06
N SER A 103 -15.52 -22.84 -23.29
CA SER A 103 -16.15 -21.82 -22.44
C SER A 103 -16.45 -22.34 -21.03
N GLU A 104 -16.61 -23.66 -20.85
CA GLU A 104 -16.81 -24.28 -19.54
C GLU A 104 -15.57 -24.11 -18.65
N ILE A 105 -14.36 -23.94 -19.20
CA ILE A 105 -13.13 -23.74 -18.41
C ILE A 105 -13.27 -22.52 -17.49
N LEU A 106 -13.99 -21.48 -17.90
CA LEU A 106 -14.17 -20.25 -17.10
C LEU A 106 -15.30 -20.37 -16.06
N LYS A 107 -16.18 -21.36 -16.17
CA LYS A 107 -17.37 -21.51 -15.32
C LYS A 107 -17.04 -22.20 -14.00
N VAL A 108 -16.23 -21.54 -13.16
CA VAL A 108 -15.78 -22.07 -11.85
C VAL A 108 -16.93 -22.32 -10.86
N TRP A 109 -18.10 -21.74 -11.08
CA TRP A 109 -19.31 -21.95 -10.26
C TRP A 109 -20.04 -23.26 -10.55
N HIS A 110 -19.71 -23.97 -11.65
CA HIS A 110 -20.20 -25.34 -11.89
C HIS A 110 -19.38 -26.40 -11.12
N GLY A 111 -18.45 -25.98 -10.26
CA GLY A 111 -17.52 -26.88 -9.58
C GLY A 111 -16.35 -27.32 -10.46
N GLY A 112 -15.62 -28.36 -10.02
CA GLY A 112 -14.43 -28.86 -10.73
C GLY A 112 -13.16 -28.07 -10.42
N MET A 113 -12.65 -28.26 -9.20
CA MET A 113 -11.41 -27.65 -8.72
C MET A 113 -10.48 -28.73 -8.17
N SER A 114 -9.22 -28.72 -8.60
CA SER A 114 -8.18 -29.63 -8.11
C SER A 114 -7.45 -29.01 -6.92
N PHE A 115 -7.40 -29.73 -5.79
CA PHE A 115 -6.63 -29.29 -4.62
C PHE A 115 -5.13 -29.18 -4.94
N HIS A 116 -4.55 -30.20 -5.58
CA HIS A 116 -3.14 -30.24 -5.96
C HIS A 116 -2.81 -29.14 -6.99
N GLY A 117 -3.71 -28.90 -7.94
CA GLY A 117 -3.60 -27.78 -8.88
C GLY A 117 -3.60 -26.44 -8.17
N GLY A 118 -4.49 -26.26 -7.19
CA GLY A 118 -4.56 -25.04 -6.38
C GLY A 118 -3.28 -24.79 -5.60
N LEU A 119 -2.76 -25.80 -4.90
CA LEU A 119 -1.50 -25.71 -4.15
C LEU A 119 -0.32 -25.35 -5.06
N ALA A 120 -0.18 -26.03 -6.20
CA ALA A 120 0.87 -25.76 -7.19
C ALA A 120 0.74 -24.36 -7.79
N GLY A 121 -0.48 -23.94 -8.12
CA GLY A 121 -0.78 -22.61 -8.64
C GLY A 121 -0.44 -21.51 -7.64
N THR A 122 -0.76 -21.68 -6.36
CA THR A 122 -0.36 -20.75 -5.29
C THR A 122 1.14 -20.69 -5.11
N ALA A 123 1.83 -21.84 -5.06
CA ALA A 123 3.28 -21.88 -4.93
C ALA A 123 3.97 -21.18 -6.12
N LEU A 124 3.48 -21.40 -7.34
CA LEU A 124 3.97 -20.73 -8.54
C LEU A 124 3.69 -19.22 -8.51
N ALA A 125 2.50 -18.81 -8.10
CA ALA A 125 2.14 -17.39 -7.95
C ALA A 125 3.07 -16.69 -6.95
N MET A 126 3.34 -17.31 -5.79
CA MET A 126 4.29 -16.80 -4.80
C MET A 126 5.72 -16.71 -5.36
N LEU A 127 6.14 -17.70 -6.14
CA LEU A 127 7.46 -17.72 -6.77
C LEU A 127 7.63 -16.58 -7.79
N ILE A 128 6.63 -16.37 -8.64
CA ILE A 128 6.62 -15.29 -9.63
C ILE A 128 6.57 -13.93 -8.93
N PHE A 129 5.71 -13.79 -7.93
CA PHE A 129 5.58 -12.57 -7.14
C PHE A 129 6.90 -12.19 -6.47
N ALA A 130 7.55 -13.14 -5.78
CA ALA A 130 8.84 -12.93 -5.14
C ALA A 130 9.89 -12.42 -6.13
N ARG A 131 10.00 -13.07 -7.31
CA ARG A 131 10.97 -12.68 -8.33
C ARG A 131 10.69 -11.29 -8.90
N ARG A 132 9.42 -10.95 -9.17
CA ARG A 132 9.04 -9.63 -9.70
C ARG A 132 9.26 -8.49 -8.71
N ARG A 133 9.20 -8.77 -7.41
CA ARG A 133 9.39 -7.78 -6.33
C ARG A 133 10.81 -7.76 -5.76
N GLY A 134 11.72 -8.62 -6.23
CA GLY A 134 13.06 -8.75 -5.65
C GLY A 134 13.06 -9.27 -4.21
N LEU A 135 12.04 -10.03 -3.83
CA LEU A 135 11.84 -10.56 -2.48
C LEU A 135 12.37 -12.00 -2.36
N SER A 136 12.74 -12.37 -1.14
CA SER A 136 13.17 -13.74 -0.81
C SER A 136 11.98 -14.70 -0.86
N VAL A 137 12.02 -15.67 -1.78
CA VAL A 137 11.01 -16.74 -1.90
C VAL A 137 10.83 -17.45 -0.56
N ARG A 138 11.93 -17.86 0.09
CA ARG A 138 11.89 -18.57 1.38
C ARG A 138 11.18 -17.76 2.46
N THR A 139 11.34 -16.44 2.44
CA THR A 139 10.68 -15.54 3.40
C THR A 139 9.18 -15.47 3.17
N LEU A 140 8.72 -15.42 1.93
CA LEU A 140 7.28 -15.44 1.64
C LEU A 140 6.65 -16.77 2.06
N PHE A 141 7.32 -17.89 1.79
CA PHE A 141 6.87 -19.20 2.25
C PHE A 141 6.87 -19.33 3.77
N ASP A 142 7.85 -18.75 4.48
CA ASP A 142 7.86 -18.75 5.96
C ASP A 142 6.65 -17.98 6.52
N LEU A 143 6.36 -16.81 5.95
CA LEU A 143 5.22 -15.97 6.34
C LEU A 143 3.90 -16.71 6.13
N SER A 144 3.70 -17.28 4.93
CA SER A 144 2.48 -18.05 4.64
C SER A 144 2.37 -19.28 5.53
N ALA A 145 3.45 -20.06 5.71
CA ALA A 145 3.46 -21.25 6.55
C ALA A 145 3.10 -20.95 8.02
N ALA A 146 3.46 -19.78 8.53
CA ALA A 146 3.10 -19.35 9.88
C ALA A 146 1.59 -19.10 10.06
N ALA A 147 0.86 -18.74 8.99
CA ALA A 147 -0.55 -18.38 9.06
C ALA A 147 -1.51 -19.51 8.66
N VAL A 148 -1.08 -20.40 7.77
CA VAL A 148 -1.89 -21.51 7.22
C VAL A 148 -2.57 -22.39 8.29
N PRO A 149 -1.93 -22.74 9.43
CA PRO A 149 -2.55 -23.65 10.40
C PRO A 149 -3.94 -23.22 10.88
N LEU A 150 -4.21 -21.92 11.07
CA LEU A 150 -5.54 -21.49 11.50
C LEU A 150 -6.59 -21.80 10.43
N GLY A 151 -6.28 -21.52 9.16
CA GLY A 151 -7.17 -21.83 8.05
C GLY A 151 -7.44 -23.33 7.93
N LEU A 152 -6.40 -24.16 8.11
CA LEU A 152 -6.56 -25.62 8.18
C LEU A 152 -7.50 -26.01 9.32
N GLY A 153 -7.25 -25.53 10.54
CA GLY A 153 -8.07 -25.84 11.71
C GLY A 153 -9.53 -25.43 11.55
N LEU A 154 -9.79 -24.21 11.07
CA LEU A 154 -11.15 -23.73 10.79
C LEU A 154 -11.85 -24.58 9.71
N GLY A 155 -11.13 -24.97 8.66
CA GLY A 155 -11.64 -25.87 7.63
C GLY A 155 -12.04 -27.24 8.21
N ARG A 156 -11.23 -27.80 9.11
CA ARG A 156 -11.55 -29.07 9.78
C ARG A 156 -12.73 -28.97 10.73
N ILE A 157 -12.90 -27.84 11.41
CA ILE A 157 -14.10 -27.56 12.19
C ILE A 157 -15.33 -27.49 11.27
N ALA A 158 -15.22 -26.86 10.11
CA ALA A 158 -16.31 -26.83 9.12
C ALA A 158 -16.63 -28.25 8.58
N ASN A 159 -15.63 -29.11 8.36
CA ASN A 159 -15.86 -30.52 8.03
C ASN A 159 -16.63 -31.26 9.12
N PHE A 160 -16.30 -31.02 10.39
CA PHE A 160 -17.01 -31.60 11.52
C PHE A 160 -18.49 -31.17 11.51
N ILE A 161 -18.77 -29.86 11.36
CA ILE A 161 -20.14 -29.31 11.33
C ILE A 161 -20.93 -29.87 10.13
N ASN A 162 -20.29 -30.00 8.96
CA ASN A 162 -20.91 -30.63 7.80
C ASN A 162 -21.16 -32.14 7.96
N GLY A 163 -20.50 -32.75 8.96
CA GLY A 163 -20.52 -34.18 9.20
C GLY A 163 -19.86 -34.99 8.08
N GLU A 164 -18.69 -34.57 7.59
CA GLU A 164 -17.95 -35.26 6.51
C GLU A 164 -16.50 -35.58 6.94
N LEU A 165 -15.86 -36.59 6.33
CA LEU A 165 -14.49 -37.04 6.65
C LEU A 165 -14.33 -37.58 8.09
N TRP A 166 -15.33 -38.32 8.57
CA TRP A 166 -15.33 -38.95 9.90
C TRP A 166 -14.33 -40.11 10.01
N GLY A 167 -14.05 -40.49 11.26
CA GLY A 167 -13.11 -41.55 11.57
C GLY A 167 -13.72 -42.95 11.57
N ARG A 168 -12.88 -43.90 11.96
CA ARG A 168 -13.25 -45.32 12.15
C ARG A 168 -14.25 -45.46 13.29
N VAL A 169 -14.98 -46.57 13.26
CA VAL A 169 -15.87 -46.98 14.35
C VAL A 169 -15.03 -47.19 15.61
N THR A 170 -15.54 -46.73 16.74
CA THR A 170 -14.80 -46.74 18.01
C THR A 170 -15.75 -46.67 19.19
N ASP A 171 -15.23 -47.02 20.34
CA ASP A 171 -15.90 -47.17 21.63
C ASP A 171 -15.32 -46.24 22.71
N VAL A 172 -14.44 -45.32 22.32
CA VAL A 172 -13.91 -44.26 23.21
C VAL A 172 -15.02 -43.34 23.73
N PRO A 173 -14.89 -42.78 24.96
CA PRO A 173 -15.97 -42.04 25.59
C PRO A 173 -16.34 -40.70 24.93
N TRP A 174 -15.51 -40.21 24.00
CA TRP A 174 -15.76 -39.00 23.19
C TRP A 174 -16.13 -39.32 21.74
N ALA A 175 -16.54 -40.56 21.44
CA ALA A 175 -17.03 -40.94 20.12
C ALA A 175 -18.31 -40.15 19.78
N VAL A 176 -18.49 -39.80 18.51
CA VAL A 176 -19.63 -39.00 18.02
C VAL A 176 -20.43 -39.80 16.99
N VAL A 177 -21.75 -39.72 17.08
CA VAL A 177 -22.67 -40.29 16.08
C VAL A 177 -23.03 -39.20 15.07
N PHE A 178 -22.50 -39.29 13.85
CA PHE A 178 -22.71 -38.25 12.82
C PHE A 178 -24.09 -38.35 12.15
N PRO A 179 -24.74 -37.21 11.82
CA PRO A 179 -26.09 -37.17 11.23
C PRO A 179 -26.07 -37.39 9.72
N ARG A 180 -25.39 -38.43 9.26
CA ARG A 180 -25.26 -38.80 7.84
C ARG A 180 -25.49 -40.29 7.68
N GLU A 181 -26.32 -40.67 6.72
CA GLU A 181 -26.56 -42.08 6.40
C GLU A 181 -25.26 -42.81 6.03
N ALA A 182 -24.37 -42.17 5.26
CA ALA A 182 -23.07 -42.71 4.90
C ALA A 182 -22.13 -42.97 6.11
N ALA A 183 -22.39 -42.34 7.27
CA ALA A 183 -21.65 -42.62 8.50
C ALA A 183 -22.20 -43.85 9.26
N GLY A 184 -23.36 -44.37 8.86
CA GLY A 184 -23.96 -45.60 9.38
C GLY A 184 -24.55 -45.47 10.79
N TRP A 185 -24.76 -44.26 11.30
CA TRP A 185 -25.38 -43.99 12.62
C TRP A 185 -24.69 -44.69 13.81
N VAL A 186 -23.40 -45.02 13.66
CA VAL A 186 -22.57 -45.66 14.69
C VAL A 186 -21.58 -44.67 15.32
N PRO A 187 -21.13 -44.91 16.57
CA PRO A 187 -20.11 -44.08 17.21
C PRO A 187 -18.78 -44.14 16.44
N ARG A 188 -18.23 -42.97 16.10
CA ARG A 188 -16.99 -42.84 15.34
C ARG A 188 -16.05 -41.83 15.95
N HIS A 189 -14.76 -41.97 15.64
CA HIS A 189 -13.78 -40.94 15.97
C HIS A 189 -14.15 -39.63 15.25
N PRO A 190 -14.24 -38.49 15.96
CA PRO A 190 -14.32 -37.17 15.34
C PRO A 190 -12.94 -36.75 14.81
N SER A 191 -12.41 -37.47 13.82
CA SER A 191 -11.06 -37.28 13.27
C SER A 191 -10.79 -35.84 12.83
N GLN A 192 -11.81 -35.14 12.33
CA GLN A 192 -11.73 -33.73 11.95
C GLN A 192 -11.32 -32.84 13.13
N LEU A 193 -11.80 -33.12 14.35
CA LEU A 193 -11.38 -32.39 15.55
C LEU A 193 -9.94 -32.72 15.95
N TYR A 194 -9.47 -33.95 15.69
CA TYR A 194 -8.06 -34.30 15.89
C TYR A 194 -7.16 -33.56 14.89
N GLU A 195 -7.59 -33.48 13.62
CA GLU A 195 -6.90 -32.68 12.59
C GLU A 195 -6.92 -31.19 12.97
N ALA A 196 -8.05 -30.64 13.43
CA ALA A 196 -8.14 -29.25 13.88
C ALA A 196 -7.22 -28.96 15.07
N ALA A 197 -7.11 -29.89 16.02
CA ALA A 197 -6.24 -29.76 17.17
C ALA A 197 -4.76 -29.82 16.78
N LEU A 198 -4.34 -30.83 16.00
CA LEU A 198 -2.94 -31.05 15.66
C LEU A 198 -2.45 -30.14 14.53
N GLU A 199 -3.12 -30.18 13.37
CA GLU A 199 -2.76 -29.40 12.17
C GLU A 199 -3.07 -27.90 12.34
N GLY A 200 -4.04 -27.56 13.20
CA GLY A 200 -4.45 -26.18 13.50
C GLY A 200 -3.81 -25.63 14.75
N VAL A 201 -4.31 -26.01 15.93
CA VAL A 201 -3.97 -25.36 17.21
C VAL A 201 -2.52 -25.61 17.62
N VAL A 202 -2.11 -26.88 17.71
CA VAL A 202 -0.76 -27.26 18.16
C VAL A 202 0.29 -26.73 17.19
N LEU A 203 0.10 -26.95 15.90
CA LEU A 203 1.03 -26.46 14.88
C LEU A 203 1.13 -24.93 14.90
N MET A 204 0.00 -24.21 15.01
CA MET A 204 0.01 -22.76 15.16
C MET A 204 0.79 -22.31 16.38
N ALA A 205 0.60 -22.96 17.54
CA ALA A 205 1.28 -22.60 18.77
C ALA A 205 2.81 -22.77 18.62
N VAL A 206 3.25 -23.89 18.05
CA VAL A 206 4.68 -24.15 17.78
C VAL A 206 5.27 -23.08 16.87
N LEU A 207 4.63 -22.80 15.74
CA LEU A 207 5.13 -21.80 14.78
C LEU A 207 5.09 -20.39 15.35
N THR A 208 4.07 -20.05 16.14
CA THR A 208 3.95 -18.76 16.81
C THR A 208 5.09 -18.58 17.82
N VAL A 209 5.39 -19.58 18.66
CA VAL A 209 6.54 -19.52 19.57
C VAL A 209 7.85 -19.37 18.78
N LEU A 210 8.00 -20.12 17.69
CA LEU A 210 9.18 -20.08 16.84
C LEU A 210 9.38 -18.70 16.19
N VAL A 211 8.31 -18.07 15.69
CA VAL A 211 8.35 -16.72 15.13
C VAL A 211 8.59 -15.68 16.23
N TRP A 212 7.75 -15.64 17.26
CA TRP A 212 7.69 -14.51 18.18
C TRP A 212 8.67 -14.57 19.35
N LYS A 213 9.04 -15.76 19.82
CA LYS A 213 10.00 -15.96 20.91
C LYS A 213 11.38 -16.30 20.38
N ARG A 214 11.49 -17.06 19.29
CA ARG A 214 12.77 -17.46 18.70
C ARG A 214 13.21 -16.66 17.47
N GLN A 215 12.38 -15.70 17.00
CA GLN A 215 12.69 -14.81 15.87
C GLN A 215 13.09 -15.59 14.60
N ALA A 216 12.38 -16.68 14.33
CA ALA A 216 12.74 -17.59 13.24
C ALA A 216 12.67 -16.97 11.84
N LEU A 217 11.95 -15.87 11.65
CA LEU A 217 11.93 -15.12 10.37
C LEU A 217 13.32 -14.54 10.01
N ALA A 218 14.23 -14.41 10.98
CA ALA A 218 15.63 -14.11 10.73
C ALA A 218 16.38 -15.25 10.00
N ARG A 219 15.78 -16.44 9.88
CA ARG A 219 16.35 -17.64 9.24
C ARG A 219 15.41 -18.14 8.12
N PRO A 220 15.42 -17.49 6.93
CA PRO A 220 14.50 -17.81 5.84
C PRO A 220 14.51 -19.30 5.46
N GLY A 221 13.32 -19.91 5.50
CA GLY A 221 13.05 -21.32 5.26
C GLY A 221 12.81 -22.14 6.53
N LEU A 222 13.16 -21.64 7.71
CA LEU A 222 13.01 -22.39 8.95
C LEU A 222 11.55 -22.64 9.32
N VAL A 223 10.68 -21.63 9.16
CA VAL A 223 9.27 -21.73 9.54
C VAL A 223 8.52 -22.64 8.58
N THR A 224 8.78 -22.51 7.26
CA THR A 224 8.27 -23.45 6.25
C THR A 224 8.72 -24.88 6.53
N GLY A 225 9.99 -25.07 6.92
CA GLY A 225 10.53 -26.38 7.23
C GLY A 225 9.84 -27.05 8.42
N VAL A 226 9.69 -26.31 9.53
CA VAL A 226 8.98 -26.80 10.72
C VAL A 226 7.50 -27.03 10.46
N PHE A 227 6.85 -26.18 9.66
CA PHE A 227 5.48 -26.40 9.21
C PHE A 227 5.35 -27.72 8.43
N GLY A 228 6.20 -27.98 7.45
CA GLY A 228 6.13 -29.20 6.62
C GLY A 228 6.32 -30.48 7.44
N ILE A 229 7.29 -30.48 8.38
CA ILE A 229 7.50 -31.59 9.31
C ILE A 229 6.29 -31.76 10.24
N GLY A 230 5.85 -30.67 10.89
CA GLY A 230 4.77 -30.70 11.86
C GLY A 230 3.46 -31.17 11.24
N TYR A 231 3.08 -30.58 10.11
CA TYR A 231 1.88 -30.95 9.37
C TYR A 231 1.92 -32.41 8.88
N GLY A 232 3.04 -32.87 8.33
CA GLY A 232 3.18 -34.26 7.87
C GLY A 232 3.13 -35.28 9.02
N LEU A 233 3.74 -34.99 10.15
CA LEU A 233 3.66 -35.85 11.34
C LEU A 233 2.25 -35.86 11.94
N SER A 234 1.60 -34.70 12.05
CA SER A 234 0.20 -34.61 12.48
C SER A 234 -0.70 -35.44 11.58
N ARG A 235 -0.48 -35.36 10.26
CA ARG A 235 -1.25 -36.13 9.28
C ARG A 235 -1.08 -37.63 9.47
N ILE A 236 0.15 -38.12 9.61
CA ILE A 236 0.43 -39.54 9.88
C ILE A 236 -0.27 -40.01 11.16
N VAL A 237 -0.24 -39.21 12.24
CA VAL A 237 -0.90 -39.56 13.50
C VAL A 237 -2.42 -39.66 13.32
N VAL A 238 -3.07 -38.63 12.76
CA VAL A 238 -4.54 -38.60 12.65
C VAL A 238 -5.07 -39.68 11.70
N GLU A 239 -4.27 -40.07 10.72
CA GLU A 239 -4.61 -41.10 9.76
C GLU A 239 -4.79 -42.50 10.41
N HIS A 240 -4.33 -42.72 11.64
CA HIS A 240 -4.64 -43.92 12.43
C HIS A 240 -6.09 -43.94 12.97
N PHE A 241 -6.76 -42.79 12.98
CA PHE A 241 -8.14 -42.66 13.45
C PHE A 241 -9.12 -42.41 12.30
N ARG A 242 -8.63 -41.86 11.19
CA ARG A 242 -9.42 -41.52 10.02
C ARG A 242 -9.85 -42.75 9.22
N MET A 243 -11.07 -42.74 8.71
CA MET A 243 -11.53 -43.75 7.76
C MET A 243 -10.91 -43.46 6.38
N PRO A 244 -10.19 -44.41 5.76
CA PRO A 244 -9.66 -44.23 4.41
C PRO A 244 -10.77 -43.99 3.40
N ASP A 245 -10.47 -43.27 2.32
CA ASP A 245 -11.44 -43.07 1.25
C ASP A 245 -11.82 -44.43 0.63
N PRO A 246 -13.13 -44.73 0.45
CA PRO A 246 -13.59 -46.06 0.01
C PRO A 246 -12.98 -46.55 -1.30
N GLN A 247 -12.54 -45.62 -2.16
CA GLN A 247 -11.98 -45.89 -3.47
C GLN A 247 -10.51 -46.36 -3.43
N VAL A 248 -9.78 -46.06 -2.34
CA VAL A 248 -8.34 -46.34 -2.23
C VAL A 248 -8.05 -47.41 -1.16
N GLY A 249 -8.77 -47.40 -0.04
CA GLY A 249 -8.56 -48.36 1.05
C GLY A 249 -7.16 -48.26 1.70
N TYR A 250 -6.71 -49.36 2.30
CA TYR A 250 -5.35 -49.49 2.84
C TYR A 250 -4.38 -49.97 1.75
N LEU A 251 -3.18 -49.39 1.72
CA LEU A 251 -2.15 -49.69 0.74
C LEU A 251 -1.26 -50.85 1.16
N ALA A 252 -1.02 -51.02 2.47
CA ALA A 252 -0.22 -52.12 3.01
C ALA A 252 -0.57 -52.42 4.47
N PHE A 253 -0.59 -53.72 4.80
CA PHE A 253 -0.73 -54.26 6.16
C PHE A 253 -1.92 -53.72 6.96
N ASP A 254 -3.01 -53.29 6.32
CA ASP A 254 -4.19 -52.67 6.95
C ASP A 254 -3.89 -51.46 7.87
N VAL A 255 -2.71 -50.85 7.70
CA VAL A 255 -2.23 -49.73 8.52
C VAL A 255 -1.81 -48.55 7.64
N VAL A 256 -1.13 -48.82 6.53
CA VAL A 256 -0.60 -47.77 5.66
C VAL A 256 -1.74 -47.23 4.78
N THR A 257 -2.01 -45.93 4.90
CA THR A 257 -2.96 -45.25 4.01
C THR A 257 -2.25 -44.31 3.04
N MET A 258 -2.96 -43.88 2.01
CA MET A 258 -2.46 -42.86 1.07
C MET A 258 -2.09 -41.55 1.78
N GLY A 259 -2.82 -41.17 2.83
CA GLY A 259 -2.51 -39.97 3.63
C GLY A 259 -1.13 -40.04 4.30
N MET A 260 -0.72 -41.22 4.78
CA MET A 260 0.62 -41.41 5.37
C MET A 260 1.70 -41.32 4.29
N VAL A 261 1.51 -41.97 3.15
CA VAL A 261 2.46 -41.96 2.03
C VAL A 261 2.69 -40.54 1.50
N LEU A 262 1.61 -39.78 1.29
CA LEU A 262 1.70 -38.39 0.82
C LEU A 262 2.32 -37.44 1.85
N SER A 263 2.34 -37.82 3.13
CA SER A 263 2.97 -37.04 4.21
C SER A 263 4.50 -37.18 4.23
N VAL A 264 5.05 -38.32 3.79
CA VAL A 264 6.49 -38.58 3.82
C VAL A 264 7.29 -37.56 2.99
N PRO A 265 6.95 -37.29 1.70
CA PRO A 265 7.64 -36.25 0.93
C PRO A 265 7.61 -34.87 1.59
N MET A 266 6.51 -34.54 2.26
CA MET A 266 6.34 -33.25 2.92
C MET A 266 7.23 -33.10 4.15
N VAL A 267 7.39 -34.17 4.93
CA VAL A 267 8.35 -34.23 6.04
C VAL A 267 9.78 -34.09 5.52
N LEU A 268 10.13 -34.79 4.44
CA LEU A 268 11.47 -34.72 3.83
C LEU A 268 11.79 -33.33 3.27
N ILE A 269 10.85 -32.71 2.56
CA ILE A 269 10.97 -31.33 2.08
C ILE A 269 11.12 -30.38 3.27
N GLY A 270 10.29 -30.55 4.31
CA GLY A 270 10.38 -29.76 5.53
C GLY A 270 11.76 -29.85 6.19
N LEU A 271 12.31 -31.06 6.30
CA LEU A 271 13.66 -31.30 6.81
C LEU A 271 14.72 -30.62 5.95
N ALA A 272 14.62 -30.71 4.63
CA ALA A 272 15.54 -30.03 3.72
C ALA A 272 15.52 -28.50 3.92
N PHE A 273 14.34 -27.91 4.13
CA PHE A 273 14.20 -26.48 4.42
C PHE A 273 14.84 -26.09 5.76
N VAL A 274 14.67 -26.90 6.82
CA VAL A 274 15.31 -26.68 8.13
C VAL A 274 16.84 -26.76 8.00
N LEU A 275 17.37 -27.77 7.31
CA LEU A 275 18.80 -27.98 7.12
C LEU A 275 19.43 -26.88 6.25
N ALA A 276 18.71 -26.40 5.24
CA ALA A 276 19.14 -25.31 4.36
C ALA A 276 18.94 -23.90 4.95
N ALA A 277 18.33 -23.78 6.14
CA ALA A 277 18.04 -22.50 6.78
C ALA A 277 19.32 -21.87 7.36
N PRO A 278 19.74 -20.69 6.88
CA PRO A 278 20.99 -20.07 7.31
C PRO A 278 20.99 -19.79 8.82
N LYS A 279 22.17 -19.88 9.45
CA LYS A 279 22.36 -19.49 10.86
C LYS A 279 22.01 -18.01 11.05
N ARG A 280 21.46 -17.67 12.21
CA ARG A 280 21.18 -16.28 12.59
C ARG A 280 22.51 -15.53 12.65
N ARG A 281 22.75 -14.59 11.74
CA ARG A 281 23.87 -13.65 11.87
C ARG A 281 23.43 -12.57 12.85
N PRO A 282 24.19 -12.26 13.91
CA PRO A 282 23.97 -11.05 14.69
C PRO A 282 24.01 -9.90 13.68
N GLY A 283 22.98 -9.05 13.69
CA GLY A 283 22.97 -7.87 12.84
C GLY A 283 24.28 -7.14 13.05
N ARG A 284 25.09 -7.01 11.98
CA ARG A 284 26.26 -6.14 12.01
C ARG A 284 25.65 -4.77 12.27
N ALA A 285 25.83 -4.24 13.48
CA ALA A 285 25.52 -2.85 13.74
C ALA A 285 26.14 -2.08 12.57
N THR A 286 25.30 -1.45 11.76
CA THR A 286 25.77 -0.53 10.74
C THR A 286 26.60 0.49 11.50
N ARG A 287 27.93 0.34 11.42
CA ARG A 287 28.85 1.37 11.88
C ARG A 287 28.35 2.66 11.24
N PRO A 288 28.18 3.75 11.99
CA PRO A 288 27.88 5.03 11.38
C PRO A 288 28.92 5.26 10.30
N ILE A 289 28.45 5.57 9.08
CA ILE A 289 29.33 6.01 8.01
C ILE A 289 30.04 7.23 8.56
N ARG A 290 31.32 7.09 8.87
CA ARG A 290 32.19 8.19 9.25
C ARG A 290 32.41 9.01 7.99
N THR A 291 31.57 10.01 7.77
CA THR A 291 31.74 11.00 6.71
C THR A 291 32.78 12.02 7.17
N ASP A 292 34.04 11.62 7.25
CA ASP A 292 35.18 12.53 7.39
C ASP A 292 36.38 11.89 6.69
N ASP A 293 36.39 11.99 5.36
CA ASP A 293 37.63 11.97 4.57
C ASP A 293 37.40 12.73 3.25
N PRO A 294 37.77 14.03 3.15
CA PRO A 294 37.67 14.80 1.93
C PRO A 294 38.87 14.52 1.00
N ALA A 295 39.06 13.26 0.61
CA ALA A 295 40.12 12.87 -0.32
C ALA A 295 39.83 11.50 -0.98
N ALA A 296 38.70 11.35 -1.68
CA ALA A 296 38.48 10.20 -2.55
C ALA A 296 37.60 10.56 -3.75
N GLY A 297 38.02 11.59 -4.49
CA GLY A 297 37.45 12.01 -5.77
C GLY A 297 38.44 11.78 -6.91
N ASN A 298 39.06 10.61 -7.01
CA ASN A 298 39.59 10.06 -8.26
C ASN A 298 40.21 8.69 -7.97
N HIS A 299 39.69 7.64 -8.60
CA HIS A 299 40.37 6.39 -8.98
C HIS A 299 39.34 5.25 -9.17
N ALA A 300 38.56 5.36 -10.24
CA ALA A 300 37.99 4.21 -10.92
C ALA A 300 38.69 4.05 -12.28
N ALA A 301 40.01 3.91 -12.23
CA ALA A 301 40.84 3.32 -13.28
C ALA A 301 42.01 2.64 -12.58
N ARG A 302 42.25 1.37 -12.91
CA ARG A 302 43.27 0.46 -12.35
C ARG A 302 42.85 -0.32 -11.10
N ARG A 303 42.26 -1.49 -11.33
CA ARG A 303 42.48 -2.67 -10.48
C ARG A 303 43.29 -3.69 -11.27
N ALA A 304 44.59 -3.70 -11.00
CA ALA A 304 45.42 -4.89 -11.14
C ALA A 304 46.42 -4.90 -9.98
N ASP A 305 46.42 -6.03 -9.28
CA ASP A 305 47.51 -6.57 -8.48
C ASP A 305 47.63 -6.25 -6.97
N ARG A 306 47.97 -7.34 -6.27
CA ARG A 306 48.63 -7.53 -4.95
C ARG A 306 47.85 -7.64 -3.63
N ARG A 307 47.85 -8.92 -3.21
CA ARG A 307 47.92 -9.54 -1.87
C ARG A 307 48.63 -8.71 -0.78
N ALA A 308 48.10 -8.76 0.45
CA ALA A 308 48.70 -9.34 1.67
C ALA A 308 48.11 -8.74 2.97
N ASP A 309 47.85 -9.61 3.94
CA ASP A 309 47.43 -9.42 5.35
C ASP A 309 48.67 -9.16 6.26
N PRO A 310 48.63 -9.13 7.63
CA PRO A 310 47.77 -8.51 8.68
C PRO A 310 48.56 -7.57 9.64
N ARG A 311 47.89 -6.89 10.61
CA ARG A 311 48.17 -6.88 12.09
C ARG A 311 47.68 -5.62 12.87
N GLY A 312 47.19 -5.85 14.10
CA GLY A 312 47.34 -4.99 15.30
C GLY A 312 46.21 -3.97 15.59
N ARG A 313 45.26 -4.22 16.50
CA ARG A 313 45.23 -4.07 17.98
C ARG A 313 45.07 -2.63 18.55
N ALA A 314 43.97 -2.49 19.31
CA ALA A 314 43.75 -1.70 20.55
C ALA A 314 43.73 -0.15 20.52
N VAL A 315 42.68 0.45 21.11
CA VAL A 315 42.66 1.09 22.44
C VAL A 315 41.35 1.88 22.62
N VAL A 316 40.69 1.66 23.77
CA VAL A 316 39.59 2.46 24.32
C VAL A 316 40.19 3.38 25.40
N ARG A 317 39.95 4.70 25.32
CA ARG A 317 39.58 5.55 26.48
C ARG A 317 39.46 7.05 26.15
N ARG A 318 38.40 7.62 26.75
CA ARG A 318 38.29 8.93 27.44
C ARG A 318 37.81 10.20 26.71
N ARG A 319 36.77 10.76 27.37
CA ARG A 319 36.45 12.16 27.73
C ARG A 319 35.56 13.00 26.80
N LEU A 320 34.33 13.14 27.30
CA LEU A 320 33.54 14.37 27.44
C LEU A 320 34.35 15.68 27.33
N HIS A 321 34.03 16.47 26.31
CA HIS A 321 33.67 17.89 26.38
C HIS A 321 33.37 18.40 24.97
N GLY A 322 32.44 19.35 24.85
CA GLY A 322 32.28 20.18 23.66
C GLY A 322 30.90 20.07 23.03
N ALA A 323 30.08 21.08 23.34
CA ALA A 323 28.95 21.45 22.50
C ALA A 323 29.40 21.56 21.04
N LEU A 324 28.68 20.93 20.12
CA LEU A 324 28.84 21.16 18.70
C LEU A 324 27.48 21.47 18.04
N PRO A 325 27.41 22.56 17.27
CA PRO A 325 26.22 23.02 16.57
C PRO A 325 26.11 22.39 15.17
N ARG A 326 24.90 22.53 14.59
CA ARG A 326 24.59 22.44 13.14
C ARG A 326 25.04 21.15 12.42
N ARG A 327 24.07 20.26 12.16
CA ARG A 327 23.79 19.59 10.88
C ARG A 327 23.02 18.29 11.13
N SER A 328 21.69 18.34 10.99
CA SER A 328 20.86 17.16 10.63
C SER A 328 19.37 17.53 10.69
N ALA A 329 18.82 17.94 9.56
CA ALA A 329 17.38 17.86 9.31
C ALA A 329 17.23 17.40 7.86
N GLY A 330 17.20 16.09 7.68
CA GLY A 330 17.23 15.46 6.36
C GLY A 330 16.99 13.98 6.48
N ARG A 331 15.77 13.60 6.91
CA ARG A 331 15.15 12.27 6.72
C ARG A 331 13.75 12.21 7.33
N LEU A 332 12.82 13.00 6.81
CA LEU A 332 11.39 12.88 7.12
C LEU A 332 10.57 13.25 5.89
N LEU A 333 10.65 12.47 4.80
CA LEU A 333 9.76 12.62 3.64
C LEU A 333 9.58 11.26 2.97
N HIS A 334 8.47 10.58 3.24
CA HIS A 334 7.96 9.47 2.42
C HIS A 334 6.41 9.46 2.40
N GLY A 335 5.85 10.40 1.63
CA GLY A 335 4.86 10.21 0.55
C GLY A 335 3.44 9.67 0.82
N PRO A 336 2.37 10.37 0.39
CA PRO A 336 1.01 9.84 0.41
C PRO A 336 0.57 9.11 -0.87
N ARG A 337 -0.36 8.15 -0.71
CA ARG A 337 -1.19 7.55 -1.77
C ARG A 337 -2.59 7.19 -1.28
N ALA A 338 -3.62 7.82 -1.86
CA ALA A 338 -4.91 7.24 -2.27
C ALA A 338 -5.75 8.35 -2.94
N LEU A 339 -6.28 8.24 -4.16
CA LEU A 339 -7.53 7.58 -4.58
C LEU A 339 -7.52 7.49 -6.13
N ARG A 340 -7.76 6.34 -6.79
CA ARG A 340 -8.99 5.62 -7.22
C ARG A 340 -9.22 5.71 -8.75
N ARG A 341 -9.43 4.51 -9.29
CA ARG A 341 -9.69 4.02 -10.66
C ARG A 341 -10.66 4.84 -11.53
N ARG A 342 -10.41 4.86 -12.86
CA ARG A 342 -11.28 4.22 -13.89
C ARG A 342 -10.56 4.02 -15.23
N ARG A 343 -11.02 3.00 -15.98
CA ARG A 343 -10.44 2.45 -17.22
C ARG A 343 -11.16 3.02 -18.45
N ARG A 344 -10.46 2.94 -19.57
CA ARG A 344 -10.74 3.36 -20.96
C ARG A 344 -12.13 2.98 -21.51
N LEU A 345 -12.70 3.86 -22.32
CA LEU A 345 -13.50 3.52 -23.52
C LEU A 345 -13.08 4.44 -24.68
N ARG A 346 -13.10 3.88 -25.89
CA ARG A 346 -12.53 4.40 -27.15
C ARG A 346 -13.66 4.86 -28.09
N ASP A 347 -13.26 5.73 -29.03
CA ASP A 347 -13.77 5.97 -30.40
C ASP A 347 -14.99 6.87 -30.72
N ARG A 348 -14.68 7.92 -31.52
CA ARG A 348 -15.40 8.64 -32.62
C ARG A 348 -16.75 9.35 -32.31
N ALA A 349 -17.18 10.47 -32.89
CA ALA A 349 -16.88 11.29 -34.09
C ALA A 349 -17.39 12.75 -33.84
N ARG A 350 -16.67 13.82 -34.25
CA ARG A 350 -16.89 14.79 -35.37
C ARG A 350 -18.18 15.65 -35.38
N ASP A 351 -17.96 16.97 -35.56
CA ASP A 351 -18.79 18.10 -36.04
C ASP A 351 -19.98 18.57 -35.15
N GLN A 352 -20.32 19.84 -34.85
CA GLN A 352 -19.91 21.26 -35.04
C GLN A 352 -20.96 22.11 -34.22
N PRO A 353 -21.08 23.46 -34.23
CA PRO A 353 -20.18 24.59 -33.87
C PRO A 353 -20.66 25.50 -32.70
N ASP A 354 -19.73 26.36 -32.24
CA ASP A 354 -19.86 27.71 -31.63
C ASP A 354 -20.70 27.96 -30.35
N VAL A 355 -20.03 27.93 -29.19
CA VAL A 355 -20.35 28.80 -28.03
C VAL A 355 -19.04 29.43 -27.54
N ARG A 356 -18.86 30.74 -27.76
CA ARG A 356 -17.65 31.48 -27.41
C ARG A 356 -17.73 32.06 -26.00
N ARG A 357 -16.61 31.92 -25.26
CA ARG A 357 -16.33 32.33 -23.85
C ARG A 357 -17.02 31.37 -22.88
N THR A 358 -16.39 30.29 -22.38
CA THR A 358 -15.29 30.29 -21.39
C THR A 358 -14.55 28.93 -21.34
N ASP A 359 -14.37 28.22 -22.47
CA ASP A 359 -13.79 26.85 -22.47
C ASP A 359 -12.26 26.80 -22.69
N ARG A 360 -11.48 27.73 -22.11
CA ARG A 360 -10.02 27.67 -22.27
C ARG A 360 -9.39 26.93 -21.09
N PRO A 361 -8.84 25.71 -21.28
CA PRO A 361 -8.08 25.06 -20.22
C PRO A 361 -6.92 25.96 -19.80
N LEU A 362 -6.74 26.17 -18.49
CA LEU A 362 -5.80 27.13 -17.91
C LEU A 362 -4.42 27.09 -18.59
N VAL A 363 -3.83 25.89 -18.72
CA VAL A 363 -2.50 25.69 -19.31
C VAL A 363 -2.43 26.21 -20.76
N LEU A 364 -3.48 25.98 -21.56
CA LEU A 364 -3.55 26.51 -22.92
C LEU A 364 -3.71 28.03 -22.92
N GLY A 365 -4.51 28.56 -21.99
CA GLY A 365 -4.72 30.00 -21.83
C GLY A 365 -3.42 30.73 -21.48
N GLU A 366 -2.65 30.19 -20.55
CA GLU A 366 -1.34 30.76 -20.16
C GLU A 366 -0.33 30.64 -21.31
N TRP A 367 -0.29 29.52 -22.04
CA TRP A 367 0.54 29.42 -23.25
C TRP A 367 0.21 30.47 -24.31
N GLN A 368 -1.07 30.78 -24.52
CA GLN A 368 -1.49 31.84 -25.43
C GLN A 368 -1.09 33.23 -24.94
N LYS A 369 -1.21 33.50 -23.63
CA LYS A 369 -0.78 34.77 -23.02
C LYS A 369 0.73 34.99 -23.15
N MET A 370 1.52 33.92 -23.14
CA MET A 370 2.96 33.95 -23.42
C MET A 370 3.30 34.16 -24.91
N GLY A 371 2.31 34.44 -25.78
CA GLY A 371 2.54 34.60 -27.22
C GLY A 371 2.69 33.29 -27.98
N ALA A 372 2.19 32.17 -27.41
CA ALA A 372 2.23 30.85 -28.02
C ALA A 372 3.64 30.39 -28.44
N PRO A 373 4.62 30.36 -27.52
CA PRO A 373 6.00 30.01 -27.83
C PRO A 373 6.11 28.61 -28.43
N ALA A 374 7.05 28.43 -29.36
CA ALA A 374 7.29 27.16 -30.06
C ALA A 374 7.77 26.04 -29.12
N ARG A 375 8.37 26.40 -27.98
CA ARG A 375 8.82 25.49 -26.93
C ARG A 375 8.41 26.07 -25.57
N VAL A 376 7.76 25.26 -24.74
CA VAL A 376 7.34 25.63 -23.39
C VAL A 376 7.49 24.41 -22.48
N ALA A 377 8.09 24.60 -21.31
CA ALA A 377 8.20 23.55 -20.30
C ALA A 377 6.87 23.42 -19.53
N LEU A 378 6.21 22.28 -19.61
CA LEU A 378 5.12 21.90 -18.71
C LEU A 378 5.70 21.13 -17.54
N VAL A 379 5.75 21.78 -16.38
CA VAL A 379 6.41 21.28 -15.18
C VAL A 379 5.36 20.83 -14.16
N GLU A 380 5.53 19.65 -13.55
CA GLU A 380 4.74 19.23 -12.38
C GLU A 380 5.67 18.94 -11.20
N LEU A 381 5.39 19.58 -10.05
CA LEU A 381 6.11 19.37 -8.79
C LEU A 381 5.41 18.28 -8.00
N GLY A 382 6.15 17.23 -7.60
CA GLY A 382 5.58 16.09 -6.87
C GLY A 382 4.43 15.39 -7.60
N PRO A 383 4.62 14.85 -8.83
CA PRO A 383 3.53 14.36 -9.67
C PRO A 383 2.79 13.11 -9.15
N GLY A 384 3.26 12.54 -8.04
CA GLY A 384 2.72 11.30 -7.47
C GLY A 384 2.76 10.16 -8.50
N ARG A 385 1.60 9.79 -9.05
CA ARG A 385 1.49 8.74 -10.08
C ARG A 385 1.56 9.25 -11.52
N GLY A 386 1.62 10.56 -11.75
CA GLY A 386 1.60 11.18 -13.08
C GLY A 386 0.22 11.26 -13.72
N THR A 387 -0.86 11.03 -12.95
CA THR A 387 -2.24 11.05 -13.46
C THR A 387 -2.64 12.43 -13.97
N LEU A 388 -2.30 13.48 -13.22
CA LEU A 388 -2.63 14.87 -13.58
C LEU A 388 -1.94 15.25 -14.88
N MET A 389 -0.61 15.05 -14.99
CA MET A 389 0.11 15.22 -16.25
C MET A 389 -0.52 14.45 -17.42
N ALA A 390 -0.86 13.17 -17.21
CA ALA A 390 -1.42 12.34 -18.28
C ALA A 390 -2.75 12.90 -18.80
N ASP A 391 -3.61 13.38 -17.89
CA ASP A 391 -4.89 14.00 -18.23
C ASP A 391 -4.69 15.37 -18.89
N ALA A 392 -3.74 16.17 -18.41
CA ALA A 392 -3.38 17.46 -19.01
C ALA A 392 -2.87 17.30 -20.45
N LEU A 393 -1.99 16.31 -20.70
CA LEU A 393 -1.48 16.02 -22.04
C LEU A 393 -2.57 15.47 -22.97
N ARG A 394 -3.51 14.67 -22.45
CA ARG A 394 -4.67 14.21 -23.22
C ARG A 394 -5.58 15.37 -23.60
N ALA A 395 -5.79 16.33 -22.71
CA ALA A 395 -6.55 17.54 -23.02
C ALA A 395 -5.80 18.44 -24.03
N ALA A 396 -4.48 18.58 -23.88
CA ALA A 396 -3.63 19.34 -24.80
C ALA A 396 -3.64 18.76 -26.23
N ALA A 397 -3.81 17.44 -26.38
CA ALA A 397 -3.85 16.79 -27.70
C ALA A 397 -4.99 17.27 -28.62
N VAL A 398 -6.02 17.94 -28.08
CA VAL A 398 -7.08 18.59 -28.87
C VAL A 398 -6.53 19.76 -29.69
N ARG A 399 -5.39 20.33 -29.31
CA ARG A 399 -4.69 21.41 -30.02
C ARG A 399 -3.28 20.96 -30.40
N PRO A 400 -3.07 20.42 -31.63
CA PRO A 400 -1.79 19.85 -32.04
C PRO A 400 -0.60 20.80 -31.90
N ASP A 401 -0.77 22.09 -32.19
CA ASP A 401 0.30 23.10 -32.08
C ASP A 401 0.77 23.25 -30.64
N PHE A 402 -0.18 23.37 -29.71
CA PHE A 402 0.10 23.45 -28.29
C PHE A 402 0.77 22.16 -27.82
N ARG A 403 0.25 20.98 -28.18
CA ARG A 403 0.84 19.69 -27.79
C ARG A 403 2.28 19.52 -28.28
N ARG A 404 2.62 20.04 -29.47
CA ARG A 404 3.98 20.01 -30.03
C ARG A 404 4.95 20.94 -29.30
N ALA A 405 4.46 22.06 -28.77
CA ALA A 405 5.28 22.99 -28.02
C ALA A 405 5.67 22.49 -26.61
N LEU A 406 4.91 21.54 -26.05
CA LEU A 406 5.11 21.07 -24.68
C LEU A 406 6.33 20.15 -24.52
N GLU A 407 7.24 20.54 -23.64
CA GLU A 407 8.29 19.69 -23.07
C GLU A 407 7.91 19.33 -21.63
N VAL A 408 7.81 18.03 -21.31
CA VAL A 408 7.30 17.58 -20.01
C VAL A 408 8.44 17.40 -19.03
N HIS A 409 8.37 18.10 -17.90
CA HIS A 409 9.37 18.04 -16.83
C HIS A 409 8.71 17.71 -15.49
N LEU A 410 9.28 16.75 -14.76
CA LEU A 410 8.71 16.25 -13.50
C LEU A 410 9.74 16.37 -12.38
N VAL A 411 9.42 17.11 -11.32
CA VAL A 411 10.28 17.21 -10.12
C VAL A 411 9.85 16.17 -9.10
N GLU A 412 10.62 15.09 -8.97
CA GLU A 412 10.26 13.90 -8.18
C GLU A 412 11.54 13.22 -7.69
N THR A 413 11.73 13.01 -6.39
CA THR A 413 12.95 12.36 -5.87
C THR A 413 12.81 10.84 -5.72
N SER A 414 11.59 10.32 -5.70
CA SER A 414 11.32 8.89 -5.50
C SER A 414 11.48 8.08 -6.78
N ALA A 415 12.54 7.26 -6.84
CA ALA A 415 12.78 6.33 -7.95
C ALA A 415 11.56 5.42 -8.24
N ARG A 416 10.81 5.02 -7.20
CA ARG A 416 9.59 4.21 -7.33
C ARG A 416 8.46 4.98 -8.02
N LEU A 417 8.31 6.27 -7.74
CA LEU A 417 7.29 7.10 -8.38
C LEU A 417 7.70 7.46 -9.80
N ARG A 418 8.98 7.79 -10.05
CA ARG A 418 9.52 7.98 -11.41
C ARG A 418 9.21 6.79 -12.33
N ALA A 419 9.44 5.56 -11.87
CA ALA A 419 9.14 4.37 -12.65
C ALA A 419 7.64 4.26 -13.03
N ARG A 420 6.74 4.61 -12.11
CA ARG A 420 5.29 4.60 -12.39
C ARG A 420 4.85 5.74 -13.30
N GLN A 421 5.44 6.91 -13.15
CA GLN A 421 5.21 8.05 -14.03
C GLN A 421 5.69 7.74 -15.46
N ALA A 422 6.84 7.06 -15.60
CA ALA A 422 7.35 6.63 -16.89
C ALA A 422 6.38 5.69 -17.62
N GLU A 423 5.76 4.75 -16.90
CA GLU A 423 4.70 3.89 -17.44
C GLU A 423 3.46 4.69 -17.84
N ALA A 424 3.00 5.62 -17.00
CA ALA A 424 1.82 6.44 -17.26
C ALA A 424 1.99 7.42 -18.43
N LEU A 425 3.22 7.90 -18.64
CA LEU A 425 3.58 8.96 -19.58
C LEU A 425 4.47 8.48 -20.73
N ALA A 426 4.44 7.18 -21.04
CA ALA A 426 5.32 6.57 -22.04
C ALA A 426 5.29 7.27 -23.42
N GLY A 427 4.17 7.92 -23.78
CA GLY A 427 4.04 8.68 -25.04
C GLY A 427 4.43 10.15 -24.98
N ALA A 428 5.00 10.63 -23.85
CA ALA A 428 5.30 12.04 -23.62
C ALA A 428 6.79 12.33 -23.38
N ALA A 429 7.62 11.29 -23.28
CA ALA A 429 9.07 11.40 -23.03
C ALA A 429 9.43 12.42 -21.91
N PRO A 430 8.87 12.27 -20.69
CA PRO A 430 9.13 13.22 -19.61
C PRO A 430 10.60 13.21 -19.17
N VAL A 431 11.10 14.36 -18.73
CA VAL A 431 12.42 14.52 -18.12
C VAL A 431 12.25 14.71 -16.61
N TRP A 432 12.94 13.88 -15.81
CA TRP A 432 12.87 13.96 -14.35
C TRP A 432 13.99 14.79 -13.76
N HIS A 433 13.65 15.51 -12.70
CA HIS A 433 14.53 16.40 -11.95
C HIS A 433 14.48 16.04 -10.47
N ASP A 434 15.63 16.13 -9.78
CA ASP A 434 15.70 15.95 -8.32
C ASP A 434 15.26 17.22 -7.58
N ASP A 435 15.45 18.39 -8.19
CA ASP A 435 15.07 19.68 -7.62
C ASP A 435 14.65 20.68 -8.72
N ILE A 436 14.14 21.85 -8.32
CA ILE A 436 13.66 22.88 -9.26
C ILE A 436 14.81 23.62 -9.96
N ALA A 437 16.05 23.53 -9.47
CA ALA A 437 17.18 24.27 -10.01
C ALA A 437 17.73 23.65 -11.30
N SER A 438 17.45 22.36 -11.56
CA SER A 438 17.78 21.68 -12.82
C SER A 438 16.74 21.86 -13.93
N LEU A 439 15.64 22.58 -13.67
CA LEU A 439 14.63 22.90 -14.67
C LEU A 439 15.24 23.74 -15.81
N PRO A 440 14.77 23.58 -17.06
CA PRO A 440 15.35 24.28 -18.20
C PRO A 440 15.00 25.78 -18.20
N ASP A 441 15.89 26.58 -18.78
CA ASP A 441 15.73 28.00 -19.06
C ASP A 441 14.78 28.26 -20.24
N LEU A 442 13.55 27.74 -20.15
CA LEU A 442 12.45 27.94 -21.09
C LEU A 442 11.30 28.69 -20.41
N PRO A 443 10.36 29.28 -21.17
CA PRO A 443 9.07 29.66 -20.60
C PRO A 443 8.41 28.44 -19.96
N ARG A 444 7.83 28.59 -18.76
CA ARG A 444 7.34 27.44 -17.96
C ARG A 444 5.90 27.62 -17.53
N ILE A 445 5.14 26.54 -17.60
CA ILE A 445 3.87 26.41 -16.90
C ILE A 445 4.07 25.37 -15.81
N VAL A 446 4.13 25.82 -14.56
CA VAL A 446 4.40 24.98 -13.40
C VAL A 446 3.09 24.66 -12.69
N ILE A 447 2.87 23.38 -12.42
CA ILE A 447 1.73 22.88 -11.65
C ILE A 447 2.27 22.29 -10.35
N ALA A 448 1.81 22.83 -9.23
CA ALA A 448 2.10 22.36 -7.89
C ALA A 448 0.78 22.01 -7.22
N ASN A 449 0.34 20.75 -7.36
CA ASN A 449 -0.88 20.25 -6.77
C ASN A 449 -0.54 19.33 -5.60
N GLU A 450 -0.97 19.67 -4.39
CA GLU A 450 -0.65 18.90 -3.17
C GLU A 450 0.87 18.73 -3.00
N PHE A 451 1.60 19.83 -3.21
CA PHE A 451 3.06 19.83 -3.16
C PHE A 451 3.57 20.63 -1.95
N PHE A 452 2.98 21.80 -1.69
CA PHE A 452 3.47 22.69 -0.65
C PHE A 452 3.07 22.22 0.76
N ASP A 453 1.95 21.50 0.90
CA ASP A 453 1.47 20.95 2.19
C ASP A 453 2.40 19.87 2.77
N ALA A 454 3.14 19.19 1.90
CA ALA A 454 4.10 18.15 2.26
C ALA A 454 5.49 18.70 2.62
N LEU A 455 5.71 20.02 2.50
CA LEU A 455 7.00 20.63 2.79
C LEU A 455 7.21 20.86 4.30
N PRO A 456 8.45 20.78 4.81
CA PRO A 456 8.72 20.96 6.22
C PRO A 456 8.31 22.35 6.73
N VAL A 457 7.58 22.35 7.85
CA VAL A 457 7.14 23.55 8.57
C VAL A 457 7.86 23.67 9.91
N ARG A 458 8.12 24.90 10.35
CA ARG A 458 8.53 25.21 11.73
C ARG A 458 7.34 25.76 12.50
N GLN A 459 7.14 25.27 13.71
CA GLN A 459 6.09 25.79 14.60
C GLN A 459 6.72 26.66 15.69
N TYR A 460 6.07 27.77 16.02
CA TYR A 460 6.45 28.66 17.11
C TYR A 460 5.27 28.83 18.05
N VAL A 461 5.49 28.69 19.36
CA VAL A 461 4.48 28.80 20.40
C VAL A 461 4.60 30.14 21.12
N LYS A 462 3.48 30.86 21.30
CA LYS A 462 3.42 32.10 22.07
C LYS A 462 3.60 31.79 23.57
N THR A 463 4.57 32.44 24.19
CA THR A 463 4.83 32.33 25.64
C THR A 463 4.93 33.72 26.28
N GLY A 464 5.03 33.78 27.62
CA GLY A 464 5.32 35.03 28.33
C GLY A 464 6.66 35.68 27.95
N ALA A 465 7.62 34.90 27.41
CA ALA A 465 8.91 35.39 26.92
C ALA A 465 8.93 35.67 25.40
N GLY A 466 7.75 35.71 24.75
CA GLY A 466 7.59 35.85 23.30
C GLY A 466 7.39 34.51 22.59
N TRP A 467 7.60 34.49 21.27
CA TRP A 467 7.44 33.31 20.43
C TRP A 467 8.65 32.37 20.54
N LEU A 468 8.47 31.13 21.00
CA LEU A 468 9.54 30.14 21.11
C LEU A 468 9.33 29.01 20.09
N GLU A 469 10.38 28.47 19.50
CA GLU A 469 10.26 27.34 18.57
C GLU A 469 9.74 26.08 19.27
N ARG A 470 8.72 25.44 18.71
CA ARG A 470 8.29 24.10 19.11
C ARG A 470 9.28 23.09 18.55
N VAL A 471 9.89 22.30 19.41
CA VAL A 471 10.88 21.29 19.04
C VAL A 471 10.38 19.91 19.44
N VAL A 472 10.96 18.87 18.83
CA VAL A 472 10.71 17.48 19.23
C VAL A 472 11.86 17.00 20.11
N GLY A 473 11.53 16.54 21.31
CA GLY A 473 12.45 15.96 22.27
C GLY A 473 11.97 14.60 22.77
N LEU A 474 12.59 14.10 23.84
CA LEU A 474 12.08 12.94 24.57
C LEU A 474 11.11 13.39 25.67
N SER A 475 10.10 12.59 25.94
CA SER A 475 9.23 12.71 27.12
C SER A 475 10.04 12.59 28.42
N GLN A 476 9.45 12.98 29.55
CA GLN A 476 10.14 12.98 30.86
C GLN A 476 10.63 11.59 31.29
N ASP A 477 9.94 10.53 30.87
CA ASP A 477 10.34 9.13 31.09
C ASP A 477 11.44 8.64 30.12
N GLY A 478 11.76 9.42 29.08
CA GLY A 478 12.75 9.06 28.06
C GLY A 478 12.29 8.00 27.06
N GLU A 479 11.02 7.56 27.10
CA GLU A 479 10.53 6.42 26.33
C GLU A 479 9.82 6.81 25.02
N SER A 480 9.30 8.05 24.91
CA SER A 480 8.53 8.51 23.75
C SER A 480 8.99 9.89 23.25
N LEU A 481 8.56 10.27 22.04
CA LEU A 481 8.77 11.62 21.52
C LEU A 481 7.71 12.56 22.07
N ALA A 482 8.11 13.77 22.44
CA ALA A 482 7.21 14.81 22.91
C ALA A 482 7.57 16.17 22.33
N PHE A 483 6.56 17.03 22.19
CA PHE A 483 6.79 18.43 21.87
C PHE A 483 7.34 19.17 23.08
N GLY A 484 8.36 19.99 22.86
CA GLY A 484 8.94 20.90 23.84
C GLY A 484 9.19 22.29 23.24
N LEU A 485 9.79 23.17 24.03
CA LEU A 485 10.12 24.53 23.62
C LEU A 485 11.63 24.70 23.51
N GLY A 486 12.08 25.16 22.35
CA GLY A 486 13.46 25.49 22.05
C GLY A 486 13.72 27.01 22.05
N PRO A 487 15.00 27.42 22.05
CA PRO A 487 15.38 28.84 22.06
C PRO A 487 15.23 29.53 20.68
N GLY A 488 14.77 28.82 19.64
CA GLY A 488 14.53 29.42 18.33
C GLY A 488 13.44 30.50 18.39
N ARG A 489 13.53 31.48 17.48
CA ARG A 489 12.56 32.58 17.30
C ARG A 489 12.18 32.67 15.82
N PRO A 490 10.94 33.04 15.48
CA PRO A 490 10.59 33.41 14.10
C PRO A 490 11.17 34.79 13.76
N ASP A 491 11.38 35.06 12.48
CA ASP A 491 11.63 36.44 12.04
C ASP A 491 10.33 37.25 12.24
N PRO A 492 10.37 38.46 12.84
CA PRO A 492 9.19 39.31 12.96
C PRO A 492 8.44 39.54 11.64
N ALA A 493 9.12 39.54 10.49
CA ALA A 493 8.49 39.69 9.17
C ALA A 493 7.70 38.44 8.72
N GLU A 494 7.93 37.29 9.36
CA GLU A 494 7.21 36.04 9.10
C GLU A 494 5.93 35.92 9.94
N LEU A 495 5.77 36.75 10.98
CA LEU A 495 4.61 36.70 11.86
C LEU A 495 3.37 37.31 11.19
N PRO A 496 2.19 36.69 11.34
CA PRO A 496 0.94 37.30 10.88
C PRO A 496 0.57 38.54 11.72
N GLU A 497 -0.29 39.40 11.18
CA GLU A 497 -0.69 40.66 11.83
C GLU A 497 -1.34 40.44 13.21
N ASP A 498 -2.05 39.32 13.39
CA ASP A 498 -2.71 38.93 14.63
C ASP A 498 -1.76 38.30 15.67
N ALA A 499 -0.49 38.02 15.32
CA ALA A 499 0.47 37.36 16.21
C ALA A 499 0.82 38.18 17.46
N ALA A 500 0.71 39.51 17.40
CA ALA A 500 1.00 40.38 18.53
C ALA A 500 0.02 40.13 19.68
N GLY A 501 -1.28 40.07 19.36
CA GLY A 501 -2.39 39.86 20.31
C GLY A 501 -2.72 38.40 20.60
N ALA A 502 -2.01 37.44 20.00
CA ALA A 502 -2.28 36.03 20.19
C ALA A 502 -2.13 35.57 21.66
N PRO A 503 -3.02 34.71 22.17
CA PRO A 503 -2.96 34.21 23.54
C PRO A 503 -1.74 33.31 23.77
N GLN A 504 -1.36 33.11 25.05
CA GLN A 504 -0.32 32.13 25.38
C GLN A 504 -0.73 30.73 24.92
N GLY A 505 0.22 29.97 24.38
CA GLY A 505 -0.01 28.65 23.78
C GLY A 505 -0.44 28.69 22.31
N ALA A 506 -0.78 29.87 21.75
CA ALA A 506 -1.04 29.99 20.32
C ALA A 506 0.17 29.57 19.49
N ILE A 507 -0.07 29.01 18.30
CA ILE A 507 0.96 28.49 17.41
C ILE A 507 0.98 29.31 16.12
N VAL A 508 2.17 29.59 15.61
CA VAL A 508 2.42 30.10 14.26
C VAL A 508 3.26 29.10 13.51
N GLU A 509 2.88 28.84 12.27
CA GLU A 509 3.55 27.91 11.37
C GLU A 509 4.28 28.66 10.26
N VAL A 510 5.56 28.37 10.07
CA VAL A 510 6.43 29.04 9.08
C VAL A 510 7.09 28.01 8.17
N ALA A 511 6.65 27.97 6.91
CA ALA A 511 7.16 27.07 5.88
C ALA A 511 8.20 27.75 4.98
N ARG A 512 9.40 28.04 5.52
CA ARG A 512 10.50 28.67 4.76
C ARG A 512 10.86 27.95 3.45
N PRO A 513 10.91 26.60 3.39
CA PRO A 513 11.16 25.89 2.13
C PRO A 513 10.10 26.20 1.06
N ALA A 514 8.83 26.29 1.45
CA ALA A 514 7.72 26.61 0.55
C ALA A 514 7.87 28.02 -0.04
N ALA A 515 8.15 29.01 0.82
CA ALA A 515 8.41 30.39 0.39
C ALA A 515 9.64 30.50 -0.53
N ALA A 516 10.73 29.79 -0.22
CA ALA A 516 11.94 29.80 -1.04
C ALA A 516 11.73 29.17 -2.43
N ILE A 517 11.00 28.04 -2.48
CA ILE A 517 10.63 27.41 -3.75
C ILE A 517 9.74 28.33 -4.58
N MET A 518 8.71 28.93 -3.97
CA MET A 518 7.82 29.86 -4.67
C MET A 518 8.58 31.10 -5.19
N ALA A 519 9.45 31.70 -4.36
CA ALA A 519 10.28 32.83 -4.78
C ALA A 519 11.16 32.46 -5.98
N ARG A 520 11.85 31.31 -5.93
CA ARG A 520 12.69 30.87 -7.05
C ARG A 520 11.89 30.62 -8.32
N LEU A 521 10.75 29.93 -8.23
CA LEU A 521 9.87 29.72 -9.38
C LEU A 521 9.33 31.03 -9.95
N ALA A 522 9.03 32.00 -9.09
CA ALA A 522 8.56 33.33 -9.48
C ALA A 522 9.66 34.15 -10.17
N GLU A 523 10.89 34.17 -9.64
CA GLU A 523 12.07 34.78 -10.30
C GLU A 523 12.27 34.21 -11.70
N ASP A 524 12.16 32.90 -11.80
CA ASP A 524 12.27 32.14 -13.04
C ASP A 524 11.15 32.49 -14.04
N ALA A 525 9.90 32.62 -13.57
CA ALA A 525 8.77 33.04 -14.39
C ALA A 525 8.92 34.49 -14.87
N VAL A 526 9.44 35.39 -14.04
CA VAL A 526 9.73 36.79 -14.42
C VAL A 526 10.85 36.83 -15.46
N ARG A 527 11.89 36.00 -15.31
CA ARG A 527 13.05 35.99 -16.22
C ARG A 527 12.73 35.37 -17.58
N HIS A 528 12.05 34.23 -17.60
CA HIS A 528 11.86 33.43 -18.81
C HIS A 528 10.45 33.48 -19.38
N GLY A 529 9.51 34.14 -18.70
CA GLY A 529 8.09 34.04 -18.96
C GLY A 529 7.50 32.75 -18.38
N GLY A 530 6.24 32.79 -17.96
CA GLY A 530 5.60 31.61 -17.39
C GLY A 530 4.47 31.91 -16.43
N ALA A 531 3.86 30.82 -15.97
CA ALA A 531 2.86 30.83 -14.92
C ALA A 531 3.07 29.67 -13.96
N ILE A 532 2.72 29.88 -12.70
CA ILE A 532 2.72 28.86 -11.64
C ILE A 532 1.29 28.75 -11.14
N LEU A 533 0.78 27.52 -11.09
CA LEU A 533 -0.49 27.16 -10.48
C LEU A 533 -0.21 26.34 -9.23
N ALA A 534 -0.48 26.91 -8.06
CA ALA A 534 -0.40 26.22 -6.78
C ALA A 534 -1.80 25.88 -6.27
N ILE A 535 -2.05 24.61 -5.96
CA ILE A 535 -3.32 24.07 -5.46
C ILE A 535 -3.01 23.18 -4.27
N ASP A 536 -3.47 23.56 -3.10
CA ASP A 536 -3.13 22.88 -1.85
C ASP A 536 -4.20 23.15 -0.78
N TYR A 537 -4.22 22.30 0.24
CA TYR A 537 -5.03 22.55 1.43
C TYR A 537 -4.42 23.72 2.19
N GLY A 538 -5.22 24.74 2.53
CA GLY A 538 -4.67 25.87 3.29
C GLY A 538 -5.59 27.07 3.47
N HIS A 539 -4.98 28.17 3.87
CA HIS A 539 -5.66 29.43 4.18
C HIS A 539 -5.14 30.58 3.31
N ALA A 540 -6.06 31.47 2.94
CA ALA A 540 -5.77 32.61 2.06
C ALA A 540 -5.08 33.79 2.77
N ARG A 541 -5.19 33.88 4.10
CA ARG A 541 -4.56 34.90 4.94
C ARG A 541 -3.67 34.21 5.97
N SER A 542 -2.48 34.74 6.23
CA SER A 542 -1.63 34.29 7.33
C SER A 542 -2.37 34.44 8.66
N GLY A 543 -2.20 33.50 9.58
CA GLY A 543 -2.85 33.55 10.89
C GLY A 543 -2.23 32.56 11.88
N VAL A 544 -2.73 32.59 13.12
CA VAL A 544 -2.33 31.65 14.17
C VAL A 544 -3.15 30.36 14.13
N GLY A 545 -2.51 29.20 14.36
CA GLY A 545 -3.15 27.89 14.40
C GLY A 545 -2.15 26.73 14.37
N ASP A 546 -2.53 25.59 14.94
CA ASP A 546 -1.79 24.31 14.80
C ASP A 546 -2.48 23.52 13.68
N THR A 547 -1.77 23.30 12.58
CA THR A 547 -2.31 22.61 11.40
C THR A 547 -1.51 21.38 11.01
N LEU A 548 -0.39 21.12 11.70
CA LEU A 548 0.39 19.90 11.52
C LEU A 548 -0.46 18.68 11.89
N GLN A 549 -0.72 17.86 10.89
CA GLN A 549 -1.54 16.66 11.01
C GLN A 549 -0.77 15.44 10.53
N ALA A 550 -1.07 14.30 11.16
CA ALA A 550 -0.62 13.01 10.70
C ALA A 550 -1.83 12.15 10.31
N LEU A 551 -1.79 11.58 9.11
CA LEU A 551 -2.81 10.67 8.63
C LEU A 551 -2.24 9.28 8.45
N ARG A 552 -2.91 8.29 9.04
CA ARG A 552 -2.60 6.88 8.85
C ARG A 552 -3.88 6.09 8.61
N HIS A 553 -3.92 5.31 7.55
CA HIS A 553 -5.09 4.51 7.17
C HIS A 553 -6.40 5.33 7.10
N HIS A 554 -6.33 6.57 6.61
CA HIS A 554 -7.47 7.51 6.53
C HIS A 554 -8.02 8.00 7.88
N ALA A 555 -7.26 7.88 8.97
CA ALA A 555 -7.59 8.44 10.27
C ALA A 555 -6.49 9.38 10.74
N PHE A 556 -6.88 10.44 11.45
CA PHE A 556 -5.94 11.30 12.17
C PHE A 556 -5.24 10.49 13.26
N THR A 557 -3.93 10.71 13.40
CA THR A 557 -3.11 10.14 14.45
C THR A 557 -2.17 11.21 15.00
N ASP A 558 -1.53 10.90 16.13
CA ASP A 558 -0.53 11.79 16.70
C ASP A 558 0.72 11.80 15.80
N PRO A 559 1.21 12.98 15.35
CA PRO A 559 2.43 13.09 14.55
C PRO A 559 3.68 12.47 15.18
N LEU A 560 3.73 12.34 16.51
CA LEU A 560 4.89 11.83 17.24
C LEU A 560 4.78 10.36 17.65
N ALA A 561 3.60 9.73 17.50
CA ALA A 561 3.38 8.36 17.99
C ALA A 561 4.14 7.30 17.19
N GLU A 562 4.09 7.36 15.86
CA GLU A 562 4.75 6.40 14.97
C GLU A 562 5.44 7.10 13.77
N PRO A 563 6.54 7.86 14.01
CA PRO A 563 7.21 8.61 12.96
C PRO A 563 7.62 7.74 11.77
N GLY A 564 7.27 8.19 10.57
CA GLY A 564 7.54 7.48 9.31
C GLY A 564 6.52 6.41 8.93
N LEU A 565 5.49 6.17 9.74
CA LEU A 565 4.35 5.29 9.41
C LEU A 565 3.05 6.04 9.09
N ALA A 566 3.01 7.35 9.32
CA ALA A 566 1.91 8.24 8.99
C ALA A 566 2.39 9.34 8.02
N ASP A 567 1.51 9.75 7.12
CA ASP A 567 1.75 10.88 6.22
C ASP A 567 1.56 12.17 7.01
N LEU A 568 2.55 13.07 6.95
CA LEU A 568 2.48 14.38 7.57
C LEU A 568 2.05 15.41 6.54
N THR A 569 1.13 16.29 6.93
CA THR A 569 0.68 17.44 6.15
C THR A 569 0.52 18.63 7.09
N ALA A 570 0.68 19.84 6.55
CA ALA A 570 0.36 21.09 7.22
C ALA A 570 -0.36 22.00 6.23
N HIS A 571 -1.26 22.85 6.73
CA HIS A 571 -1.96 23.81 5.89
C HIS A 571 -0.96 24.78 5.25
N VAL A 572 -1.18 25.07 3.97
CA VAL A 572 -0.36 26.02 3.22
C VAL A 572 -0.82 27.45 3.51
N ASP A 573 0.12 28.31 3.90
CA ASP A 573 -0.08 29.75 3.97
C ASP A 573 0.08 30.38 2.58
N PHE A 574 -1.04 30.55 1.88
CA PHE A 574 -1.04 31.14 0.55
C PHE A 574 -0.70 32.63 0.56
N ALA A 575 -0.90 33.34 1.67
CA ALA A 575 -0.45 34.73 1.78
C ALA A 575 1.08 34.79 1.85
N ALA A 576 1.73 33.86 2.55
CA ALA A 576 3.20 33.76 2.56
C ALA A 576 3.76 33.42 1.17
N LEU A 577 3.15 32.46 0.45
CA LEU A 577 3.54 32.16 -0.94
C LEU A 577 3.37 33.37 -1.85
N ALA A 578 2.25 34.08 -1.75
CA ALA A 578 1.99 35.29 -2.52
C ALA A 578 2.98 36.42 -2.20
N ARG A 579 3.35 36.61 -0.91
CA ARG A 579 4.40 37.56 -0.52
C ARG A 579 5.75 37.20 -1.13
N ALA A 580 6.14 35.92 -1.09
CA ALA A 580 7.39 35.45 -1.67
C ALA A 580 7.43 35.68 -3.20
N ALA A 581 6.35 35.36 -3.91
CA ALA A 581 6.23 35.60 -5.35
C ALA A 581 6.28 37.09 -5.72
N ARG A 582 5.58 37.97 -4.97
CA ARG A 582 5.64 39.43 -5.19
C ARG A 582 7.02 39.98 -4.91
N GLY A 583 7.70 39.48 -3.87
CA GLY A 583 9.08 39.85 -3.55
C GLY A 583 10.07 39.51 -4.66
N ALA A 584 9.78 38.47 -5.45
CA ALA A 584 10.51 38.10 -6.66
C ALA A 584 10.13 38.90 -7.92
N GLY A 585 9.19 39.85 -7.81
CA GLY A 585 8.73 40.70 -8.91
C GLY A 585 7.64 40.08 -9.79
N ALA A 586 7.06 38.94 -9.41
CA ALA A 586 6.00 38.30 -10.18
C ALA A 586 4.62 38.95 -9.92
N GLN A 587 3.74 38.86 -10.93
CA GLN A 587 2.33 39.21 -10.77
C GLN A 587 1.60 38.07 -10.07
N VAL A 588 0.73 38.40 -9.10
CA VAL A 588 0.05 37.41 -8.26
C VAL A 588 -1.44 37.69 -8.24
N ASP A 589 -2.22 36.73 -8.75
CA ASP A 589 -3.69 36.80 -8.71
C ASP A 589 -4.20 36.70 -7.26
N PRO A 590 -5.41 37.20 -6.96
CA PRO A 590 -6.07 36.93 -5.70
C PRO A 590 -6.19 35.42 -5.45
N VAL A 591 -5.93 34.99 -4.20
CA VAL A 591 -6.15 33.59 -3.78
C VAL A 591 -7.65 33.30 -3.88
N THR A 592 -8.01 32.21 -4.54
CA THR A 592 -9.39 31.76 -4.70
C THR A 592 -9.60 30.38 -4.07
N THR A 593 -10.85 29.97 -3.88
CA THR A 593 -11.18 28.60 -3.49
C THR A 593 -11.04 27.67 -4.71
N GLN A 594 -10.79 26.39 -4.48
CA GLN A 594 -10.78 25.40 -5.56
C GLN A 594 -12.13 25.33 -6.27
N GLY A 595 -13.23 25.43 -5.53
CA GLY A 595 -14.57 25.40 -6.09
C GLY A 595 -14.80 26.52 -7.09
N ASP A 596 -14.59 27.76 -6.65
CA ASP A 596 -14.77 28.94 -7.52
C ASP A 596 -13.84 28.88 -8.74
N PHE A 597 -12.59 28.46 -8.53
CA PHE A 597 -11.62 28.33 -9.60
C PHE A 597 -12.04 27.30 -10.67
N LEU A 598 -12.47 26.10 -10.25
CA LEU A 598 -12.88 25.05 -11.18
C LEU A 598 -14.20 25.38 -11.89
N LEU A 599 -15.15 26.02 -11.18
CA LEU A 599 -16.39 26.48 -11.77
C LEU A 599 -16.13 27.56 -12.83
N ALA A 600 -15.24 28.51 -12.56
CA ALA A 600 -14.83 29.53 -13.53
C ALA A 600 -14.13 28.95 -14.78
N LEU A 601 -13.53 27.76 -14.66
CA LEU A 601 -12.92 27.03 -15.78
C LEU A 601 -13.90 26.14 -16.57
N GLY A 602 -15.19 26.14 -16.22
CA GLY A 602 -16.23 25.39 -16.92
C GLY A 602 -16.34 23.91 -16.50
N LEU A 603 -16.08 23.59 -15.23
CA LEU A 603 -16.15 22.21 -14.73
C LEU A 603 -17.54 21.57 -14.95
N VAL A 604 -18.63 22.33 -14.78
CA VAL A 604 -20.00 21.83 -14.89
C VAL A 604 -20.33 21.48 -16.33
N GLU A 605 -19.96 22.34 -17.27
CA GLU A 605 -20.13 22.20 -18.71
C GLU A 605 -19.35 20.99 -19.21
N ARG A 606 -18.12 20.83 -18.71
CA ARG A 606 -17.29 19.66 -19.03
C ARG A 606 -17.89 18.37 -18.51
N ALA A 607 -18.39 18.36 -17.28
CA ALA A 607 -19.04 17.20 -16.68
C ALA A 607 -20.33 16.84 -17.44
N GLY A 608 -21.13 17.83 -17.83
CA GLY A 608 -22.32 17.66 -18.67
C GLY A 608 -21.98 17.02 -20.01
N THR A 609 -20.94 17.51 -20.69
CA THR A 609 -20.46 16.95 -21.96
C THR A 609 -19.98 15.51 -21.80
N LEU A 610 -19.28 15.19 -20.70
CA LEU A 610 -18.81 13.82 -20.44
C LEU A 610 -19.94 12.85 -20.05
N GLY A 611 -21.00 13.36 -19.43
CA GLY A 611 -22.18 12.58 -19.01
C GLY A 611 -23.23 12.39 -20.11
N ALA A 612 -23.21 13.24 -21.14
CA ALA A 612 -24.15 13.16 -22.26
C ALA A 612 -24.07 11.77 -22.94
N GLY A 613 -25.23 11.12 -23.09
CA GLY A 613 -25.33 9.79 -23.71
C GLY A 613 -24.72 8.64 -22.89
N LYS A 614 -24.39 8.84 -21.60
CA LYS A 614 -23.94 7.78 -20.69
C LYS A 614 -25.08 7.26 -19.81
N ASP A 615 -24.88 6.09 -19.21
CA ASP A 615 -25.85 5.51 -18.25
C ASP A 615 -25.99 6.37 -16.98
N ALA A 616 -27.12 6.19 -16.29
CA ALA A 616 -27.45 6.95 -15.08
C ALA A 616 -26.38 6.79 -13.99
N ALA A 617 -25.79 5.60 -13.85
CA ALA A 617 -24.73 5.34 -12.86
C ALA A 617 -23.47 6.16 -13.13
N THR A 618 -23.08 6.33 -14.40
CA THR A 618 -21.93 7.15 -14.81
C THR A 618 -22.23 8.64 -14.64
N GLN A 619 -23.45 9.07 -14.99
CA GLN A 619 -23.88 10.46 -14.79
C GLN A 619 -23.88 10.84 -13.30
N GLU A 620 -24.37 9.96 -12.44
CA GLU A 620 -24.34 10.17 -10.98
C GLU A 620 -22.92 10.19 -10.43
N ALA A 621 -22.05 9.29 -10.91
CA ALA A 621 -20.64 9.30 -10.55
C ALA A 621 -19.92 10.60 -10.95
N LEU A 622 -20.28 11.19 -12.11
CA LEU A 622 -19.75 12.49 -12.55
C LEU A 622 -20.28 13.63 -11.67
N ARG A 623 -21.58 13.63 -11.35
CA ARG A 623 -22.18 14.63 -10.44
C ARG A 623 -21.50 14.60 -9.07
N ALA A 624 -21.37 13.42 -8.47
CA ALA A 624 -20.69 13.25 -7.19
C ALA A 624 -19.21 13.68 -7.24
N ALA A 625 -18.52 13.47 -8.38
CA ALA A 625 -17.16 13.94 -8.54
C ALA A 625 -17.06 15.48 -8.61
N VAL A 626 -17.98 16.14 -9.31
CA VAL A 626 -18.09 17.61 -9.37
C VAL A 626 -18.37 18.16 -7.97
N THR A 627 -19.38 17.64 -7.28
CA THR A 627 -19.72 18.04 -5.91
C THR A 627 -18.53 17.88 -4.96
N ARG A 628 -17.81 16.76 -5.03
CA ARG A 628 -16.62 16.55 -4.18
C ARG A 628 -15.50 17.55 -4.47
N LEU A 629 -15.31 17.93 -5.74
CA LEU A 629 -14.21 18.82 -6.15
C LEU A 629 -14.52 20.30 -5.89
N ALA A 630 -15.76 20.73 -6.13
CA ALA A 630 -16.13 22.15 -6.15
C ALA A 630 -17.21 22.53 -5.14
N GLY A 631 -17.78 21.58 -4.40
CA GLY A 631 -18.77 21.85 -3.36
C GLY A 631 -18.14 22.26 -2.02
N ASN A 632 -18.99 22.80 -1.15
CA ASN A 632 -18.63 23.46 0.12
C ASN A 632 -19.13 22.69 1.35
N GLY A 633 -19.75 21.52 1.16
CA GLY A 633 -20.29 20.67 2.20
C GLY A 633 -19.23 19.83 2.94
N PRO A 634 -19.64 19.12 4.01
CA PRO A 634 -18.72 18.27 4.78
C PRO A 634 -18.05 17.19 3.92
N GLY A 635 -16.71 17.17 3.91
CA GLY A 635 -15.92 16.23 3.11
C GLY A 635 -15.76 16.61 1.64
N GLU A 636 -16.28 17.77 1.23
CA GLU A 636 -16.06 18.36 -0.09
C GLU A 636 -14.83 19.28 -0.05
N MET A 637 -14.17 19.44 -1.20
CA MET A 637 -12.84 20.06 -1.27
C MET A 637 -12.88 21.50 -1.76
N GLY A 638 -14.04 22.02 -2.19
CA GLY A 638 -14.18 23.30 -2.87
C GLY A 638 -13.66 24.47 -2.04
N GLU A 639 -14.14 24.59 -0.80
CA GLU A 639 -13.68 25.61 0.16
C GLU A 639 -12.35 25.27 0.81
N LEU A 640 -12.06 23.98 1.03
CA LEU A 640 -10.88 23.55 1.80
C LEU A 640 -9.58 23.86 1.06
N PHE A 641 -9.54 23.53 -0.23
CA PHE A 641 -8.40 23.79 -1.10
C PHE A 641 -8.42 25.24 -1.59
N LYS A 642 -7.23 25.82 -1.69
CA LYS A 642 -7.04 27.15 -2.28
C LYS A 642 -6.21 27.05 -3.55
N VAL A 643 -6.40 28.04 -4.40
CA VAL A 643 -5.69 28.18 -5.67
C VAL A 643 -5.00 29.52 -5.72
N LEU A 644 -3.72 29.51 -6.07
CA LEU A 644 -2.92 30.70 -6.33
C LEU A 644 -2.28 30.59 -7.70
N VAL A 645 -2.44 31.65 -8.48
CA VAL A 645 -1.80 31.80 -9.79
C VAL A 645 -0.78 32.93 -9.73
N VAL A 646 0.44 32.62 -10.15
CA VAL A 646 1.56 33.56 -10.23
C VAL A 646 2.05 33.61 -11.66
N ARG A 647 2.38 34.80 -12.19
CA ARG A 647 2.85 35.00 -13.56
C ARG A 647 4.12 35.83 -13.62
N GLY A 648 4.96 35.53 -14.61
CA GLY A 648 5.99 36.47 -15.06
C GLY A 648 5.35 37.78 -15.53
N ALA A 649 6.05 38.90 -15.30
CA ALA A 649 5.55 40.25 -15.55
C ALA A 649 5.20 40.52 -17.01
#